data_AF-A0A1B6Y8Y1-F1
#
_entry.id   AF-A0A1B6Y8Y1-F1
#
_cell.length_a   1.000
_cell.length_b   1.000
_cell.length_c   1.000
_cell.angle_alpha   90.00
_cell.angle_beta   90.00
_cell.angle_gamma   90.00
#
_symmetry.space_group_name_H-M   'P 1'
#
loop_
_entity.id
_entity.type
_entity.pdbx_description
1 polymer ?
#
loop_
_entity_poly.entity_id
_entity_poly.type
_entity_poly.pdbx_seq_one_letter_code
_entity_poly.pdbx_strand_id
1 'polypeptide(L)'
;MCISTFSIAQTKSDSTSSANQKSPAVKKSNVKDAVEFQSSDSLVINLKDGRKAFLFGQAKVSHSAGELTAGKIEMDIQKNQVEAKAESQTDTLSYPVLKRETDEIKSTRILFNYKTQRGKFEEAKIQVPDGYLIGSKVKNVNQDEVFIEDGIYSTCPPDYLYYYIKAKKMKVVDQEEVFFANARLYILDIPYPIVFPFGYVPSSFEKRRSGLLTPTYAFDAQSSRGLGLQNLGWFQYFNDYFTAQVSSDVYTSGTFFANSNFQYRKRDKFSGNVQIGYSRDQGLEETDPDFTRTVQKSLVINHNQDFSPYSTINAGINLRTQDFYKLNSYDIDDNATTTSTSKLAYTYRHPENDFNFSINSQLAQNFNNNTTTLTGPNSTFSLATITPFKGEVSNDSKWYNNVTLNYRNTFNSRFSYAPIDGDSAEVTFIDALFDPSKYEEATGDEDHFKYGFRQTASVGISRLLSSPFLNLSASANFNEYWYPTSTRQYFSPDSTSDPNPVKTEIVRGFTSARDFNLGLSFSTTFYGVSNQKIGKLEGFRHTVTPNLSYNYRPDFSDESWGFYRSVQTDTTGNNFRRYSIFSNEILGGPGAGEQQAITFSISNSFETKIVSRDTTGEVHERKLKLIDNLSASASYNFAADSLNFSDINTSLSSNALKGIRLTAGANFSLYQVDSSGREIDRFLINSGEKIAQLQNFNVSASYSFRGGKNGPEAYTPIYRRTYDPYDQSRFSPIDTHFNEEPVAPLNSPWSFSLKFSYRWQYRFDQSPTRSAVLNADNISFKLTPKWRFNTRIGYDFIQEKLTPSQFGLTRNLECWDLTFQINPFGENQYYFFKLTLNSAQVQSLFQKLPILKNLERSSSPTGRGYNRY
;
A
#
# COMPACT_ATOMS: atom_id res chain seq x y z
N MET A 1 -42.93 24.07 -24.07
CA MET A 1 -43.82 23.51 -25.11
C MET A 1 -43.71 21.99 -24.98
N CYS A 2 -44.74 21.18 -24.77
CA CYS A 2 -46.19 21.29 -24.70
C CYS A 2 -46.63 20.08 -23.81
N ILE A 3 -47.48 20.27 -22.80
CA ILE A 3 -48.96 20.08 -22.87
C ILE A 3 -49.29 18.63 -23.27
N SER A 4 -49.58 17.75 -22.29
CA SER A 4 -50.95 17.30 -21.89
C SER A 4 -51.29 15.95 -22.59
N THR A 5 -52.15 15.02 -22.15
CA THR A 5 -53.25 14.97 -21.17
C THR A 5 -53.85 13.53 -21.16
N PHE A 6 -54.59 13.21 -20.08
CA PHE A 6 -55.74 12.25 -19.95
C PHE A 6 -55.56 10.75 -20.29
N SER A 7 -56.30 9.76 -19.74
CA SER A 7 -56.96 9.41 -18.46
C SER A 7 -57.78 8.11 -18.71
N ILE A 8 -58.33 7.51 -17.63
CA ILE A 8 -59.47 6.53 -17.55
C ILE A 8 -59.09 5.03 -17.66
N ALA A 9 -59.03 4.28 -16.54
CA ALA A 9 -60.10 3.51 -15.83
C ALA A 9 -60.20 2.05 -16.38
N GLN A 10 -60.67 0.99 -15.71
CA GLN A 10 -61.32 0.67 -14.43
C GLN A 10 -61.30 -0.87 -14.32
N THR A 11 -61.39 -1.49 -13.13
CA THR A 11 -62.37 -2.56 -12.78
C THR A 11 -62.14 -3.17 -11.38
N LYS A 12 -63.25 -3.66 -10.81
CA LYS A 12 -63.60 -4.00 -9.41
C LYS A 12 -63.40 -5.49 -9.05
N SER A 13 -63.39 -5.81 -7.74
CA SER A 13 -64.38 -6.72 -7.13
C SER A 13 -64.45 -6.60 -5.59
N ASP A 14 -65.66 -6.67 -5.05
CA ASP A 14 -66.13 -6.52 -3.66
C ASP A 14 -65.86 -7.72 -2.72
N SER A 15 -65.77 -7.46 -1.40
CA SER A 15 -66.38 -8.29 -0.34
C SER A 15 -66.56 -7.49 0.97
N THR A 16 -67.45 -7.97 1.84
CA THR A 16 -68.43 -7.22 2.66
C THR A 16 -68.10 -6.99 4.14
N SER A 17 -68.55 -5.81 4.63
CA SER A 17 -69.13 -5.45 5.95
C SER A 17 -68.53 -5.92 7.29
N SER A 18 -68.11 -4.94 8.10
CA SER A 18 -68.62 -4.78 9.48
C SER A 18 -68.38 -3.33 9.95
N ALA A 19 -69.43 -2.73 10.52
CA ALA A 19 -69.45 -1.35 10.97
C ALA A 19 -68.79 -1.23 12.35
N ASN A 20 -67.90 -0.25 12.53
CA ASN A 20 -67.69 0.37 13.83
C ASN A 20 -67.25 1.83 13.70
N GLN A 21 -67.73 2.64 14.64
CA GLN A 21 -67.86 4.08 14.63
C GLN A 21 -66.56 4.85 14.33
N LYS A 22 -66.63 5.80 13.38
CA LYS A 22 -65.63 6.84 13.20
C LYS A 22 -65.59 7.73 14.45
N SER A 23 -64.49 7.67 15.20
CA SER A 23 -64.09 8.79 16.07
C SER A 23 -63.82 10.03 15.21
N PRO A 24 -64.23 11.24 15.63
CA PRO A 24 -63.96 12.45 14.86
C PRO A 24 -62.46 12.70 14.84
N ALA A 25 -61.89 12.86 13.63
CA ALA A 25 -60.54 13.35 13.47
C ALA A 25 -60.44 14.76 14.07
N VAL A 26 -59.64 14.90 15.13
CA VAL A 26 -59.28 16.19 15.73
C VAL A 26 -58.55 17.01 14.67
N LYS A 27 -59.13 18.15 14.29
CA LYS A 27 -58.46 19.15 13.44
C LYS A 27 -57.20 19.63 14.15
N LYS A 28 -56.01 19.34 13.59
CA LYS A 28 -54.75 19.99 13.98
C LYS A 28 -54.88 21.50 13.72
N SER A 29 -54.96 22.27 14.79
CA SER A 29 -54.92 23.72 14.77
C SER A 29 -53.49 24.18 14.50
N ASN A 30 -53.22 24.72 13.31
CA ASN A 30 -51.95 25.36 12.95
C ASN A 30 -51.80 26.74 13.64
N VAL A 31 -51.73 26.75 14.97
CA VAL A 31 -51.27 27.94 15.71
C VAL A 31 -49.78 27.75 15.98
N LYS A 32 -48.95 28.58 15.36
CA LYS A 32 -47.50 28.61 15.59
C LYS A 32 -47.26 28.91 17.09
N ASP A 33 -46.44 28.10 17.76
CA ASP A 33 -46.13 28.17 19.20
C ASP A 33 -47.28 27.82 20.17
N ALA A 34 -48.31 27.11 19.72
CA ALA A 34 -49.27 26.49 20.65
C ALA A 34 -48.61 25.33 21.41
N VAL A 35 -48.92 25.22 22.70
CA VAL A 35 -48.54 24.06 23.51
C VAL A 35 -49.61 22.99 23.36
N GLU A 36 -49.25 21.87 22.75
CA GLU A 36 -50.08 20.67 22.66
C GLU A 36 -49.77 19.78 23.86
N PHE A 37 -50.79 19.24 24.52
CA PHE A 37 -50.58 18.38 25.68
C PHE A 37 -51.58 17.22 25.71
N GLN A 38 -51.11 16.07 26.16
CA GLN A 38 -51.84 14.80 26.24
C GLN A 38 -51.51 14.10 27.55
N SER A 39 -52.49 13.42 28.14
CA SER A 39 -52.35 12.58 29.33
C SER A 39 -53.13 11.28 29.10
N SER A 40 -52.61 10.14 29.54
CA SER A 40 -53.30 8.85 29.41
C SER A 40 -54.23 8.53 30.58
N ASP A 41 -53.95 9.06 31.78
CA ASP A 41 -54.76 8.83 32.98
C ASP A 41 -55.67 10.03 33.28
N SER A 42 -55.10 11.16 33.71
CA SER A 42 -55.91 12.29 34.17
C SER A 42 -55.29 13.67 33.86
N LEU A 43 -56.17 14.65 33.62
CA LEU A 43 -55.83 16.05 33.36
C LEU A 43 -56.62 16.95 34.32
N VAL A 44 -55.92 17.70 35.17
CA VAL A 44 -56.52 18.66 36.11
C VAL A 44 -56.06 20.06 35.76
N ILE A 45 -57.00 20.94 35.40
CA ILE A 45 -56.69 22.35 35.08
C ILE A 45 -57.25 23.24 36.19
N ASN A 46 -56.37 23.96 36.88
CA ASN A 46 -56.73 25.00 37.84
C ASN A 46 -56.55 26.39 37.22
N LEU A 47 -57.66 27.05 36.92
CA LEU A 47 -57.69 28.39 36.31
C LEU A 47 -57.76 29.54 37.33
N LYS A 48 -57.97 29.26 38.62
CA LYS A 48 -58.16 30.29 39.66
C LYS A 48 -56.84 30.90 40.15
N ASP A 49 -55.79 30.09 40.26
CA ASP A 49 -54.46 30.50 40.76
C ASP A 49 -53.35 30.10 39.78
N GLY A 50 -52.95 31.01 38.89
CA GLY A 50 -51.76 30.86 38.04
C GLY A 50 -51.93 30.04 36.75
N ARG A 51 -53.15 29.58 36.42
CA ARG A 51 -53.44 28.75 35.22
C ARG A 51 -52.51 27.54 35.14
N LYS A 52 -52.66 26.63 36.10
CA LYS A 52 -51.88 25.40 36.18
C LYS A 52 -52.62 24.22 35.56
N ALA A 53 -51.92 23.39 34.80
CA ALA A 53 -52.41 22.10 34.31
C ALA A 53 -51.54 20.97 34.87
N PHE A 54 -52.17 19.93 35.40
CA PHE A 54 -51.49 18.73 35.90
C PHE A 54 -51.89 17.56 35.03
N LEU A 55 -50.92 16.91 34.41
CA LEU A 55 -51.07 15.77 33.53
C LEU A 55 -50.48 14.53 34.19
N PHE A 56 -51.24 13.44 34.22
CA PHE A 56 -50.85 12.17 34.83
C PHE A 56 -51.03 11.01 33.85
N GLY A 57 -50.17 9.99 33.97
CA GLY A 57 -50.13 8.82 33.11
C GLY A 57 -49.58 9.17 31.73
N GLN A 58 -48.40 8.64 31.39
CA GLN A 58 -47.68 8.84 30.12
C GLN A 58 -47.94 10.23 29.49
N ALA A 59 -47.77 11.27 30.30
CA ALA A 59 -48.08 12.64 29.92
C ALA A 59 -47.06 13.13 28.89
N LYS A 60 -47.56 13.85 27.89
CA LYS A 60 -46.77 14.40 26.79
C LYS A 60 -47.15 15.86 26.57
N VAL A 61 -46.16 16.73 26.52
CA VAL A 61 -46.30 18.16 26.21
C VAL A 61 -45.39 18.48 25.03
N SER A 62 -45.96 18.91 23.91
CA SER A 62 -45.25 19.25 22.67
C SER A 62 -45.35 20.76 22.39
N HIS A 63 -44.22 21.39 22.09
CA HIS A 63 -44.10 22.80 21.69
C HIS A 63 -43.02 22.92 20.60
N SER A 64 -42.96 24.05 19.90
CA SER A 64 -41.90 24.31 18.89
C SER A 64 -40.48 24.24 19.46
N ALA A 65 -40.32 24.44 20.78
CA ALA A 65 -39.04 24.36 21.49
C ALA A 65 -38.62 22.95 21.93
N GLY A 66 -39.52 21.95 21.82
CA GLY A 66 -39.26 20.56 22.23
C GLY A 66 -40.50 19.81 22.69
N GLU A 67 -40.33 18.50 22.86
CA GLU A 67 -41.32 17.56 23.35
C GLU A 67 -40.89 16.98 24.71
N LEU A 68 -41.74 17.09 25.73
CA LEU A 68 -41.49 16.59 27.07
C LEU A 68 -42.47 15.46 27.38
N THR A 69 -41.95 14.28 27.73
CA THR A 69 -42.74 13.12 28.17
C THR A 69 -42.37 12.75 29.60
N ALA A 70 -43.34 12.38 30.44
CA ALA A 70 -43.11 11.90 31.81
C ALA A 70 -44.36 11.22 32.39
N GLY A 71 -44.24 10.54 33.54
CA GLY A 71 -45.40 10.04 34.28
C GLY A 71 -46.31 11.14 34.83
N LYS A 72 -45.71 12.26 35.25
CA LYS A 72 -46.42 13.45 35.75
C LYS A 72 -45.81 14.73 35.19
N ILE A 73 -46.63 15.60 34.62
CA ILE A 73 -46.22 16.94 34.16
C ILE A 73 -47.12 18.01 34.80
N GLU A 74 -46.52 18.94 35.52
CA GLU A 74 -47.16 20.18 35.99
C GLU A 74 -46.77 21.33 35.05
N MET A 75 -47.75 21.96 34.43
CA MET A 75 -47.57 23.09 33.53
C MET A 75 -48.13 24.36 34.17
N ASP A 76 -47.28 25.37 34.36
CA ASP A 76 -47.66 26.73 34.75
C ASP A 76 -47.70 27.61 33.50
N ILE A 77 -48.90 27.85 32.98
CA ILE A 77 -49.13 28.56 31.72
C ILE A 77 -48.73 30.04 31.85
N GLN A 78 -48.89 30.64 33.04
CA GLN A 78 -48.56 32.05 33.25
C GLN A 78 -47.03 32.27 33.25
N LYS A 79 -46.27 31.37 33.88
CA LYS A 79 -44.80 31.44 33.91
C LYS A 79 -44.13 30.83 32.70
N ASN A 80 -44.89 30.18 31.83
CA ASN A 80 -44.39 29.40 30.70
C ASN A 80 -43.42 28.29 31.13
N GLN A 81 -43.74 27.60 32.24
CA GLN A 81 -42.89 26.59 32.85
C GLN A 81 -43.59 25.23 32.88
N VAL A 82 -42.83 24.17 32.65
CA VAL A 82 -43.25 22.78 32.81
C VAL A 82 -42.30 22.09 33.80
N GLU A 83 -42.86 21.40 34.77
CA GLU A 83 -42.16 20.55 35.72
C GLU A 83 -42.60 19.10 35.52
N ALA A 84 -41.68 18.24 35.11
CA ALA A 84 -41.91 16.84 34.86
C ALA A 84 -41.20 15.97 35.88
N LYS A 85 -41.87 14.92 36.35
CA LYS A 85 -41.37 13.89 37.27
C LYS A 85 -41.91 12.52 36.88
N ALA A 86 -41.25 11.48 37.36
CA ALA A 86 -41.81 10.14 37.38
C ALA A 86 -43.07 10.11 38.26
N GLU A 87 -43.97 9.16 38.00
CA GLU A 87 -45.20 8.99 38.77
C GLU A 87 -44.90 8.50 40.21
N SER A 88 -43.84 7.71 40.36
CA SER A 88 -43.24 7.27 41.62
C SER A 88 -41.71 7.28 41.52
N GLN A 89 -41.00 7.41 42.64
CA GLN A 89 -39.53 7.35 42.69
C GLN A 89 -38.97 6.01 42.19
N THR A 90 -39.74 4.93 42.27
CA THR A 90 -39.34 3.59 41.82
C THR A 90 -39.67 3.29 40.35
N ASP A 91 -40.45 4.15 39.70
CA ASP A 91 -40.88 3.93 38.31
C ASP A 91 -39.91 4.60 37.33
N THR A 92 -38.94 3.82 36.87
CA THR A 92 -37.90 4.26 35.93
C THR A 92 -38.39 4.37 34.48
N LEU A 93 -39.56 3.78 34.16
CA LEU A 93 -40.16 3.82 32.83
C LEU A 93 -40.89 5.14 32.56
N SER A 94 -41.36 5.81 33.63
CA SER A 94 -42.02 7.11 33.54
C SER A 94 -41.10 8.31 33.78
N TYR A 95 -39.77 8.10 33.76
CA TYR A 95 -38.80 9.17 33.91
C TYR A 95 -38.98 10.25 32.83
N PRO A 96 -38.90 11.53 33.22
CA PRO A 96 -38.93 12.63 32.28
C PRO A 96 -37.90 12.51 31.15
N VAL A 97 -38.38 12.68 29.91
CA VAL A 97 -37.54 12.77 28.72
C VAL A 97 -37.92 14.04 27.96
N LEU A 98 -36.95 14.92 27.77
CA LEU A 98 -37.07 16.11 26.91
C LEU A 98 -36.36 15.82 25.57
N LYS A 99 -37.13 15.79 24.49
CA LYS A 99 -36.65 15.64 23.11
C LYS A 99 -36.67 16.99 22.39
N ARG A 100 -35.54 17.36 21.79
CA ARG A 100 -35.37 18.54 20.93
C ARG A 100 -34.84 18.07 19.58
N GLU A 101 -34.68 18.96 18.60
CA GLU A 101 -34.29 18.59 17.22
C GLU A 101 -33.10 17.62 17.14
N THR A 102 -32.09 17.81 17.99
CA THR A 102 -30.87 16.98 18.04
C THR A 102 -30.61 16.31 19.38
N ASP A 103 -31.31 16.72 20.45
CA ASP A 103 -30.92 16.38 21.83
C ASP A 103 -32.02 15.58 22.53
N GLU A 104 -31.63 14.52 23.23
CA GLU A 104 -32.51 13.78 24.15
C GLU A 104 -31.92 13.85 25.57
N ILE A 105 -32.66 14.47 26.48
CA ILE A 105 -32.26 14.63 27.89
C ILE A 105 -33.18 13.79 28.76
N LYS A 106 -32.61 12.78 29.42
CA LYS A 106 -33.29 11.97 30.44
C LYS A 106 -32.85 12.41 31.82
N SER A 107 -33.81 12.59 32.73
CA SER A 107 -33.58 13.11 34.08
C SER A 107 -34.68 12.66 35.04
N THR A 108 -34.42 12.59 36.34
CA THR A 108 -35.43 12.24 37.37
C THR A 108 -36.45 13.36 37.58
N ARG A 109 -36.04 14.61 37.35
CA ARG A 109 -36.90 15.80 37.40
C ARG A 109 -36.44 16.85 36.39
N ILE A 110 -37.36 17.28 35.53
CA ILE A 110 -37.11 18.33 34.53
C ILE A 110 -37.98 19.54 34.86
N LEU A 111 -37.37 20.68 35.10
CA LEU A 111 -38.05 21.98 35.15
C LEU A 111 -37.60 22.79 33.94
N PHE A 112 -38.50 23.06 32.99
CA PHE A 112 -38.17 23.69 31.72
C PHE A 112 -39.09 24.87 31.41
N ASN A 113 -38.55 25.96 30.88
CA ASN A 113 -39.32 27.10 30.43
C ASN A 113 -39.31 27.16 28.90
N TYR A 114 -40.44 26.88 28.26
CA TYR A 114 -40.51 26.75 26.79
C TYR A 114 -40.35 28.07 26.02
N LYS A 115 -40.45 29.23 26.69
CA LYS A 115 -40.21 30.56 26.10
C LYS A 115 -38.74 30.98 26.15
N THR A 116 -38.09 30.83 27.31
CA THR A 116 -36.68 31.21 27.52
C THR A 116 -35.70 30.08 27.22
N GLN A 117 -36.22 28.86 27.00
CA GLN A 117 -35.48 27.61 26.85
C GLN A 117 -34.56 27.28 28.04
N ARG A 118 -34.75 27.93 29.19
CA ARG A 118 -34.00 27.66 30.42
C ARG A 118 -34.56 26.43 31.11
N GLY A 119 -33.68 25.59 31.61
CA GLY A 119 -34.01 24.32 32.23
C GLY A 119 -33.13 24.00 33.44
N LYS A 120 -33.70 23.22 34.35
CA LYS A 120 -33.00 22.55 35.44
C LYS A 120 -33.36 21.07 35.39
N PHE A 121 -32.34 20.24 35.53
CA PHE A 121 -32.46 18.80 35.44
C PHE A 121 -31.75 18.18 36.65
N GLU A 122 -32.38 17.21 37.31
CA GLU A 122 -31.81 16.43 38.40
C GLU A 122 -31.38 15.06 37.87
N GLU A 123 -30.15 14.62 38.18
CA GLU A 123 -29.56 13.37 37.66
C GLU A 123 -29.70 13.24 36.13
N ALA A 124 -29.17 14.25 35.43
CA ALA A 124 -29.34 14.34 33.99
C ALA A 124 -28.20 13.64 33.25
N LYS A 125 -28.59 12.93 32.19
CA LYS A 125 -27.69 12.33 31.23
C LYS A 125 -27.80 13.09 29.91
N ILE A 126 -26.69 13.66 29.47
CA ILE A 126 -26.59 14.46 28.25
C ILE A 126 -25.66 13.72 27.30
N GLN A 127 -26.12 13.49 26.08
CA GLN A 127 -25.27 13.04 24.99
C GLN A 127 -24.61 14.27 24.36
N VAL A 128 -23.28 14.24 24.23
CA VAL A 128 -22.49 15.21 23.48
C VAL A 128 -21.89 14.54 22.26
N PRO A 129 -21.50 15.27 21.19
CA PRO A 129 -21.06 14.68 19.92
C PRO A 129 -20.02 13.54 20.05
N ASP A 130 -19.13 13.62 21.04
CA ASP A 130 -18.04 12.65 21.24
C ASP A 130 -18.08 11.90 22.59
N GLY A 131 -19.20 11.94 23.32
CA GLY A 131 -19.29 11.23 24.60
C GLY A 131 -20.58 11.47 25.41
N TYR A 132 -20.52 11.12 26.69
CA TYR A 132 -21.63 11.25 27.62
C TYR A 132 -21.22 12.10 28.81
N LEU A 133 -22.12 13.00 29.19
CA LEU A 133 -22.04 13.79 30.41
C LEU A 133 -23.15 13.36 31.35
N ILE A 134 -22.78 13.06 32.59
CA ILE A 134 -23.71 12.70 33.66
C ILE A 134 -23.49 13.70 34.79
N GLY A 135 -24.56 14.30 35.32
CA GLY A 135 -24.45 15.27 36.40
C GLY A 135 -25.59 15.17 37.40
N SER A 136 -25.30 15.44 38.67
CA SER A 136 -26.31 15.41 39.74
C SER A 136 -27.29 16.57 39.62
N LYS A 137 -26.78 17.77 39.29
CA LYS A 137 -27.59 18.95 38.97
C LYS A 137 -27.09 19.58 37.70
N VAL A 138 -27.99 19.71 36.73
CA VAL A 138 -27.70 20.33 35.44
C VAL A 138 -28.60 21.54 35.26
N LYS A 139 -28.03 22.66 34.82
CA LYS A 139 -28.76 23.89 34.54
C LYS A 139 -28.27 24.47 33.22
N ASN A 140 -29.17 24.64 32.26
CA ASN A 140 -28.88 25.41 31.06
C ASN A 140 -29.43 26.85 31.21
N VAL A 141 -28.59 27.83 30.86
CA VAL A 141 -28.90 29.26 31.06
C VAL A 141 -29.43 29.89 29.76
N ASN A 142 -29.08 29.28 28.63
CA ASN A 142 -29.54 29.52 27.26
C ASN A 142 -29.40 28.20 26.47
N GLN A 143 -29.43 28.28 25.13
CA GLN A 143 -29.30 27.12 24.25
C GLN A 143 -27.88 26.52 24.25
N ASP A 144 -26.86 27.34 24.50
CA ASP A 144 -25.47 26.99 24.23
C ASP A 144 -24.63 26.76 25.50
N GLU A 145 -25.09 27.24 26.67
CA GLU A 145 -24.38 27.16 27.94
C GLU A 145 -25.11 26.28 28.97
N VAL A 146 -24.43 25.19 29.36
CA VAL A 146 -24.91 24.23 30.35
C VAL A 146 -23.91 24.13 31.51
N PHE A 147 -24.37 24.29 32.73
CA PHE A 147 -23.59 24.08 33.94
C PHE A 147 -23.98 22.77 34.61
N ILE A 148 -22.97 22.04 35.08
CA ILE A 148 -23.11 20.69 35.63
C ILE A 148 -22.38 20.64 36.98
N GLU A 149 -23.09 20.26 38.02
CA GLU A 149 -22.54 19.95 39.34
C GLU A 149 -22.27 18.44 39.47
N ASP A 150 -21.15 18.08 40.09
CA ASP A 150 -20.66 16.69 40.23
C ASP A 150 -20.70 15.93 38.90
N GLY A 151 -20.13 16.55 37.86
CA GLY A 151 -20.13 16.04 36.50
C GLY A 151 -19.16 14.88 36.32
N ILE A 152 -19.60 13.91 35.50
CA ILE A 152 -18.81 12.79 34.99
C ILE A 152 -18.82 12.91 33.46
N TYR A 153 -17.63 12.95 32.87
CA TYR A 153 -17.44 12.92 31.41
C TYR A 153 -16.71 11.65 31.00
N SER A 154 -17.23 10.95 29.98
CA SER A 154 -16.58 9.80 29.37
C SER A 154 -16.98 9.63 27.91
N THR A 155 -16.10 9.08 27.08
CA THR A 155 -16.49 8.61 25.74
C THR A 155 -17.00 7.16 25.77
N CYS A 156 -17.01 6.52 26.94
CA CYS A 156 -17.54 5.18 27.11
C CYS A 156 -19.05 5.18 27.19
N PRO A 157 -19.70 4.10 26.72
CA PRO A 157 -21.10 3.91 26.93
C PRO A 157 -21.45 4.05 28.43
N PRO A 158 -22.53 4.75 28.75
CA PRO A 158 -22.89 5.17 30.10
C PRO A 158 -23.31 4.02 31.01
N ASP A 159 -23.59 2.83 30.45
CA ASP A 159 -23.96 1.63 31.21
C ASP A 159 -22.76 1.09 32.01
N TYR A 160 -21.55 1.24 31.47
CA TYR A 160 -20.31 0.88 32.16
C TYR A 160 -19.14 1.78 31.73
N LEU A 161 -18.69 2.64 32.66
CA LEU A 161 -17.64 3.62 32.40
C LEU A 161 -16.25 3.03 32.71
N TYR A 162 -15.60 2.41 31.73
CA TYR A 162 -14.22 1.89 31.87
C TYR A 162 -13.20 2.98 32.25
N TYR A 163 -13.47 4.22 31.88
CA TYR A 163 -12.78 5.39 32.41
C TYR A 163 -13.75 6.57 32.43
N TYR A 164 -13.48 7.55 33.30
CA TYR A 164 -14.21 8.80 33.31
C TYR A 164 -13.45 9.91 34.03
N ILE A 165 -13.77 11.15 33.68
CA ILE A 165 -13.29 12.33 34.38
C ILE A 165 -14.42 12.79 35.29
N LYS A 166 -14.17 12.79 36.60
CA LYS A 166 -15.12 13.30 37.60
C LYS A 166 -14.67 14.67 38.06
N ALA A 167 -15.54 15.67 38.00
CA ALA A 167 -15.24 17.03 38.43
C ALA A 167 -16.40 17.61 39.24
N LYS A 168 -16.10 18.42 40.26
CA LYS A 168 -17.15 19.07 41.07
C LYS A 168 -17.99 20.05 40.25
N LYS A 169 -17.38 20.69 39.26
CA LYS A 169 -18.04 21.68 38.39
C LYS A 169 -17.60 21.45 36.95
N MET A 170 -18.55 21.32 36.03
CA MET A 170 -18.32 21.34 34.60
C MET A 170 -19.21 22.40 33.92
N LYS A 171 -18.74 22.92 32.79
CA LYS A 171 -19.50 23.83 31.93
C LYS A 171 -19.36 23.36 30.48
N VAL A 172 -20.48 23.22 29.78
CA VAL A 172 -20.52 23.00 28.34
C VAL A 172 -20.83 24.32 27.65
N VAL A 173 -20.10 24.67 26.60
CA VAL A 173 -20.30 25.86 25.76
C VAL A 173 -20.45 25.44 24.30
N ASP A 174 -21.42 26.03 23.61
CA ASP A 174 -21.73 25.81 22.18
C ASP A 174 -21.95 24.34 21.81
N GLN A 175 -22.39 23.52 22.78
CA GLN A 175 -22.54 22.06 22.66
C GLN A 175 -21.24 21.29 22.29
N GLU A 176 -20.09 21.98 22.35
CA GLU A 176 -18.82 21.51 21.80
C GLU A 176 -17.69 21.50 22.83
N GLU A 177 -17.61 22.47 23.75
CA GLU A 177 -16.48 22.59 24.68
C GLU A 177 -16.87 22.26 26.12
N VAL A 178 -16.27 21.23 26.71
CA VAL A 178 -16.50 20.82 28.11
C VAL A 178 -15.37 21.34 29.00
N PHE A 179 -15.63 22.39 29.76
CA PHE A 179 -14.73 22.91 30.80
C PHE A 179 -14.97 22.16 32.12
N PHE A 180 -13.91 21.91 32.88
CA PHE A 180 -13.99 21.29 34.20
C PHE A 180 -13.10 21.99 35.21
N ALA A 181 -13.51 21.98 36.48
CA ALA A 181 -12.74 22.46 37.60
C ALA A 181 -12.65 21.40 38.70
N ASN A 182 -11.43 21.23 39.24
CA ASN A 182 -11.09 20.22 40.23
C ASN A 182 -11.51 18.80 39.79
N ALA A 183 -11.02 18.40 38.62
CA ALA A 183 -11.31 17.13 38.00
C ALA A 183 -10.28 16.07 38.38
N ARG A 184 -10.71 14.81 38.47
CA ARG A 184 -9.85 13.65 38.65
C ARG A 184 -10.25 12.59 37.63
N LEU A 185 -9.24 11.96 37.04
CA LEU A 185 -9.44 10.82 36.15
C LEU A 185 -9.62 9.54 36.98
N TYR A 186 -10.56 8.71 36.56
CA TYR A 186 -10.79 7.37 37.08
C TYR A 186 -10.64 6.38 35.92
N ILE A 187 -9.91 5.29 36.13
CA ILE A 187 -9.79 4.17 35.20
C ILE A 187 -10.23 2.93 35.97
N LEU A 188 -11.24 2.22 35.48
CA LEU A 188 -11.86 1.08 36.19
C LEU A 188 -12.23 1.41 37.64
N ASP A 189 -12.82 2.60 37.86
CA ASP A 189 -13.14 3.18 39.18
C ASP A 189 -11.95 3.45 40.11
N ILE A 190 -10.72 3.25 39.65
CA ILE A 190 -9.51 3.56 40.42
C ILE A 190 -9.14 5.03 40.19
N PRO A 191 -9.07 5.87 41.25
CA PRO A 191 -8.68 7.27 41.13
C PRO A 191 -7.21 7.38 40.71
N TYR A 192 -6.96 8.01 39.57
CA TYR A 192 -5.60 8.37 39.16
C TYR A 192 -5.04 9.45 40.10
N PRO A 193 -3.75 9.40 40.48
CA PRO A 193 -3.19 10.26 41.54
C PRO A 193 -3.23 11.75 41.21
N ILE A 194 -3.29 12.12 39.93
CA ILE A 194 -3.25 13.51 39.48
C ILE A 194 -4.66 14.13 39.54
N VAL A 195 -4.77 15.27 40.22
CA VAL A 195 -5.97 16.13 40.23
C VAL A 195 -5.72 17.35 39.35
N PHE A 196 -6.64 17.61 38.43
CA PHE A 196 -6.59 18.74 37.51
C PHE A 196 -7.39 19.91 38.10
N PRO A 197 -6.75 21.03 38.52
CA PRO A 197 -7.46 22.15 39.13
C PRO A 197 -8.43 22.83 38.15
N PHE A 198 -8.08 22.88 36.86
CA PHE A 198 -8.93 23.37 35.78
C PHE A 198 -8.47 22.78 34.44
N GLY A 199 -9.39 22.65 33.48
CA GLY A 199 -9.08 22.20 32.12
C GLY A 199 -10.32 22.20 31.23
N TYR A 200 -10.16 21.78 29.97
CA TYR A 200 -11.26 21.64 29.03
C TYR A 200 -11.03 20.46 28.06
N VAL A 201 -12.11 19.83 27.64
CA VAL A 201 -12.17 18.82 26.58
C VAL A 201 -12.86 19.45 25.37
N PRO A 202 -12.17 19.65 24.25
CA PRO A 202 -12.80 20.10 23.01
C PRO A 202 -13.50 18.92 22.30
N SER A 203 -14.69 19.14 21.76
CA SER A 203 -15.40 18.18 20.89
C SER A 203 -14.74 18.06 19.52
N SER A 204 -14.29 19.15 18.91
CA SER A 204 -13.69 19.05 17.59
C SER A 204 -12.35 18.32 17.65
N PHE A 205 -12.19 17.30 16.82
CA PHE A 205 -10.91 16.65 16.57
C PHE A 205 -9.91 17.68 16.04
N GLU A 206 -9.13 18.30 16.92
CA GLU A 206 -7.98 19.08 16.50
C GLU A 206 -6.95 18.10 15.91
N LYS A 207 -6.99 17.93 14.58
CA LYS A 207 -6.08 17.07 13.78
C LYS A 207 -4.59 17.45 13.88
N ARG A 208 -4.24 18.43 14.73
CA ARG A 208 -3.00 19.21 14.73
C ARG A 208 -2.45 19.37 16.14
N ARG A 209 -2.15 18.27 16.83
CA ARG A 209 -1.68 18.28 18.22
C ARG A 209 -0.39 17.51 18.42
N SER A 210 0.41 17.96 19.36
CA SER A 210 1.61 17.31 19.87
C SER A 210 1.30 16.50 21.11
N GLY A 211 2.07 15.44 21.39
CA GLY A 211 1.77 14.57 22.50
C GLY A 211 2.68 13.36 22.67
N LEU A 212 2.61 12.72 23.84
CA LEU A 212 3.30 11.47 24.14
C LEU A 212 2.78 10.33 23.25
N LEU A 213 3.72 9.50 22.79
CA LEU A 213 3.44 8.26 22.10
C LEU A 213 2.94 7.19 23.08
N THR A 214 2.09 6.27 22.60
CA THR A 214 1.61 5.18 23.46
C THR A 214 2.68 4.10 23.60
N PRO A 215 3.13 3.80 24.84
CA PRO A 215 4.11 2.75 25.05
C PRO A 215 3.55 1.37 24.70
N THR A 216 4.43 0.47 24.29
CA THR A 216 4.13 -0.95 24.06
C THR A 216 5.02 -1.76 24.99
N TYR A 217 4.42 -2.65 25.79
CA TYR A 217 5.18 -3.59 26.59
C TYR A 217 5.68 -4.70 25.68
N ALA A 218 6.98 -4.97 25.74
CA ALA A 218 7.64 -5.96 24.92
C ALA A 218 8.34 -7.00 25.78
N PHE A 219 8.27 -8.25 25.36
CA PHE A 219 9.26 -9.25 25.71
C PHE A 219 9.91 -9.70 24.41
N ASP A 220 11.21 -9.52 24.32
CA ASP A 220 12.00 -9.82 23.14
C ASP A 220 13.10 -10.81 23.55
N ALA A 221 12.95 -12.06 23.12
CA ALA A 221 13.94 -13.09 23.38
C ALA A 221 15.10 -13.01 22.37
N GLN A 222 14.98 -12.18 21.34
CA GLN A 222 16.04 -11.94 20.38
C GLN A 222 17.21 -11.21 21.07
N SER A 223 18.43 -11.72 20.85
CA SER A 223 19.67 -11.18 21.44
C SER A 223 19.63 -11.02 22.98
N SER A 224 18.85 -11.85 23.67
CA SER A 224 18.67 -11.78 25.13
C SER A 224 18.19 -10.40 25.64
N ARG A 225 17.45 -9.65 24.82
CA ARG A 225 16.98 -8.29 25.18
C ARG A 225 16.11 -8.28 26.43
N GLY A 226 15.25 -9.29 26.59
CA GLY A 226 14.41 -9.50 27.75
C GLY A 226 13.14 -8.64 27.73
N LEU A 227 12.73 -8.14 28.90
CA LEU A 227 11.56 -7.28 29.03
C LEU A 227 11.90 -5.86 28.59
N GLY A 228 10.98 -5.17 27.94
CA GLY A 228 11.19 -3.82 27.45
C GLY A 228 9.93 -2.99 27.32
N LEU A 229 10.14 -1.71 27.12
CA LEU A 229 9.12 -0.72 26.80
C LEU A 229 9.50 -0.07 25.48
N GLN A 230 8.70 -0.33 24.46
CA GLN A 230 8.83 0.27 23.14
C GLN A 230 7.97 1.52 23.02
N ASN A 231 8.32 2.37 22.04
CA ASN A 231 7.56 3.54 21.63
C ASN A 231 7.39 4.59 22.75
N LEU A 232 8.40 4.72 23.62
CA LEU A 232 8.51 5.82 24.57
C LEU A 232 8.94 7.08 23.81
N GLY A 233 8.07 8.07 23.70
CA GLY A 233 8.42 9.21 22.86
C GLY A 233 7.41 10.32 22.80
N TRP A 234 7.69 11.27 21.92
CA TRP A 234 6.90 12.47 21.71
C TRP A 234 6.66 12.71 20.20
N PHE A 235 5.40 12.93 19.85
CA PHE A 235 4.97 13.47 18.57
C PHE A 235 4.82 14.99 18.69
N GLN A 236 5.44 15.73 17.78
CA GLN A 236 5.38 17.18 17.69
C GLN A 236 4.75 17.61 16.36
N TYR A 237 3.62 18.30 16.45
CA TYR A 237 3.10 19.12 15.37
C TYR A 237 3.71 20.53 15.46
N PHE A 238 4.46 20.95 14.45
CA PHE A 238 5.02 22.31 14.39
C PHE A 238 4.12 23.26 13.61
N ASN A 239 3.68 22.83 12.43
CA ASN A 239 2.78 23.56 11.54
C ASN A 239 2.15 22.63 10.49
N ASP A 240 1.32 23.17 9.60
CA ASP A 240 0.60 22.43 8.56
C ASP A 240 1.46 21.70 7.53
N TYR A 241 2.75 22.02 7.49
CA TYR A 241 3.69 21.47 6.54
C TYR A 241 4.76 20.60 7.17
N PHE A 242 4.87 20.56 8.51
CA PHE A 242 5.97 19.89 9.21
C PHE A 242 5.54 19.29 10.56
N THR A 243 5.81 17.99 10.73
CA THR A 243 5.65 17.25 11.98
C THR A 243 6.91 16.43 12.26
N ALA A 244 7.16 16.13 13.53
CA ALA A 244 8.24 15.24 13.94
C ALA A 244 7.74 14.26 15.00
N GLN A 245 8.38 13.11 15.06
CA GLN A 245 8.17 12.11 16.09
C GLN A 245 9.53 11.60 16.54
N VAL A 246 9.77 11.56 17.84
CA VAL A 246 10.94 10.89 18.41
C VAL A 246 10.43 9.80 19.33
N SER A 247 10.87 8.56 19.11
CA SER A 247 10.53 7.40 19.93
C SER A 247 11.78 6.66 20.34
N SER A 248 11.68 5.94 21.45
CA SER A 248 12.72 5.10 21.98
C SER A 248 12.16 3.81 22.55
N ASP A 249 12.94 2.74 22.37
CA ASP A 249 12.69 1.44 22.94
C ASP A 249 13.81 1.12 23.92
N VAL A 250 13.46 0.69 25.12
CA VAL A 250 14.39 0.34 26.20
C VAL A 250 14.10 -1.06 26.71
N TYR A 251 15.16 -1.82 27.00
CA TYR A 251 15.05 -3.20 27.48
C TYR A 251 15.88 -3.42 28.75
N THR A 252 15.55 -4.47 29.52
CA THR A 252 16.23 -4.84 30.77
C THR A 252 17.69 -5.21 30.57
N SER A 253 18.08 -5.67 29.37
CA SER A 253 19.48 -5.87 28.96
C SER A 253 20.30 -4.58 28.86
N GLY A 254 19.67 -3.41 28.88
CA GLY A 254 20.34 -2.14 28.58
C GLY A 254 20.46 -1.85 27.07
N THR A 255 19.86 -2.70 26.24
CA THR A 255 19.61 -2.40 24.83
C THR A 255 18.67 -1.20 24.70
N PHE A 256 19.02 -0.29 23.79
CA PHE A 256 18.27 0.92 23.51
C PHE A 256 18.20 1.19 22.02
N PHE A 257 17.01 1.48 21.51
CA PHE A 257 16.78 1.97 20.15
C PHE A 257 16.15 3.36 20.21
N ALA A 258 16.64 4.30 19.40
CA ALA A 258 16.04 5.61 19.18
C ALA A 258 15.69 5.77 17.71
N ASN A 259 14.48 6.24 17.45
CA ASN A 259 13.95 6.47 16.12
C ASN A 259 13.34 7.87 16.03
N SER A 260 13.85 8.68 15.12
CA SER A 260 13.34 10.02 14.84
C SER A 260 12.74 10.07 13.44
N ASN A 261 11.49 10.46 13.30
CA ASN A 261 10.74 10.51 12.06
C ASN A 261 10.21 11.93 11.83
N PHE A 262 10.68 12.58 10.77
CA PHE A 262 10.32 13.94 10.38
C PHE A 262 9.52 13.89 9.11
N GLN A 263 8.30 14.42 9.12
CA GLN A 263 7.42 14.44 7.96
C GLN A 263 7.18 15.87 7.53
N TYR A 264 7.32 16.13 6.23
CA TYR A 264 7.03 17.43 5.66
C TYR A 264 6.21 17.31 4.39
N ARG A 265 5.27 18.23 4.17
CA ARG A 265 4.45 18.24 2.97
C ARG A 265 3.89 19.61 2.70
N LYS A 266 4.16 20.14 1.50
CA LYS A 266 3.47 21.28 0.91
C LYS A 266 2.83 20.83 -0.40
N ARG A 267 1.50 20.90 -0.44
CA ARG A 267 0.68 20.48 -1.59
C ARG A 267 1.20 21.12 -2.89
N ASP A 268 1.29 20.31 -3.94
CA ASP A 268 1.72 20.68 -5.29
C ASP A 268 3.14 21.29 -5.37
N LYS A 269 3.98 21.09 -4.33
CA LYS A 269 5.38 21.51 -4.32
C LYS A 269 6.31 20.40 -3.89
N PHE A 270 6.16 19.90 -2.67
CA PHE A 270 7.04 18.85 -2.16
C PHE A 270 6.40 18.06 -1.03
N SER A 271 6.83 16.82 -0.86
CA SER A 271 6.45 15.95 0.24
C SER A 271 7.58 14.99 0.55
N GLY A 272 7.80 14.70 1.82
CA GLY A 272 8.81 13.74 2.20
C GLY A 272 8.79 13.35 3.67
N ASN A 273 9.65 12.39 3.98
CA ASN A 273 9.87 11.80 5.28
C ASN A 273 11.38 11.56 5.46
N VAL A 274 11.93 11.99 6.59
CA VAL A 274 13.29 11.65 7.02
C VAL A 274 13.18 10.84 8.30
N GLN A 275 13.67 9.60 8.28
CA GLN A 275 13.75 8.71 9.43
C GLN A 275 15.21 8.43 9.78
N ILE A 276 15.55 8.59 11.04
CA ILE A 276 16.90 8.36 11.58
C ILE A 276 16.76 7.34 12.71
N GLY A 277 17.40 6.19 12.55
CA GLY A 277 17.45 5.12 13.54
C GLY A 277 18.85 4.99 14.13
N TYR A 278 18.92 4.84 15.44
CA TYR A 278 20.15 4.54 16.17
C TYR A 278 19.84 3.48 17.22
N SER A 279 20.49 2.32 17.14
CA SER A 279 20.38 1.26 18.15
C SER A 279 21.73 0.98 18.77
N ARG A 280 21.72 0.70 20.07
CA ARG A 280 22.81 0.07 20.80
C ARG A 280 22.28 -1.20 21.42
N ASP A 281 22.65 -2.32 20.83
CA ASP A 281 22.27 -3.67 21.22
C ASP A 281 23.34 -4.26 22.12
N GLN A 282 22.92 -4.89 23.23
CA GLN A 282 23.82 -5.57 24.15
C GLN A 282 23.12 -6.73 24.89
N GLY A 283 23.92 -7.68 25.37
CA GLY A 283 23.46 -8.78 26.24
C GLY A 283 23.08 -8.32 27.66
N LEU A 284 22.69 -9.27 28.52
CA LEU A 284 22.22 -8.96 29.88
C LEU A 284 23.35 -8.50 30.80
N GLU A 285 24.39 -9.32 30.98
CA GLU A 285 25.52 -8.99 31.87
C GLU A 285 26.85 -8.97 31.11
N GLU A 286 27.71 -7.99 31.42
CA GLU A 286 29.04 -7.87 30.79
C GLU A 286 29.97 -9.06 31.11
N THR A 287 29.65 -9.82 32.16
CA THR A 287 30.36 -11.04 32.57
C THR A 287 29.89 -12.30 31.82
N ASP A 288 28.82 -12.21 31.03
CA ASP A 288 28.35 -13.34 30.24
C ASP A 288 29.39 -13.71 29.16
N PRO A 289 29.70 -15.01 28.96
CA PRO A 289 30.69 -15.44 27.98
C PRO A 289 30.45 -14.95 26.54
N ASP A 290 29.18 -14.69 26.20
CA ASP A 290 28.73 -14.24 24.88
C ASP A 290 28.33 -12.75 24.85
N PHE A 291 28.75 -11.96 25.84
CA PHE A 291 28.43 -10.54 25.88
C PHE A 291 29.04 -9.81 24.68
N THR A 292 28.19 -9.19 23.87
CA THR A 292 28.59 -8.33 22.77
C THR A 292 27.85 -7.00 22.87
N ARG A 293 28.49 -5.95 22.35
CA ARG A 293 27.86 -4.63 22.21
C ARG A 293 27.98 -4.18 20.77
N THR A 294 26.85 -3.95 20.15
CA THR A 294 26.78 -3.61 18.72
C THR A 294 25.99 -2.33 18.52
N VAL A 295 26.52 -1.41 17.71
CA VAL A 295 25.85 -0.16 17.36
C VAL A 295 25.33 -0.27 15.94
N GLN A 296 24.05 0.01 15.75
CA GLN A 296 23.39 -0.02 14.45
C GLN A 296 22.84 1.37 14.13
N LYS A 297 22.92 1.76 12.85
CA LYS A 297 22.47 3.07 12.37
C LYS A 297 21.63 2.90 11.11
N SER A 298 20.61 3.73 10.95
CA SER A 298 19.86 3.84 9.71
C SER A 298 19.46 5.28 9.39
N LEU A 299 19.42 5.58 8.11
CA LEU A 299 18.93 6.83 7.54
C LEU A 299 18.04 6.49 6.35
N VAL A 300 16.76 6.81 6.48
CA VAL A 300 15.79 6.68 5.40
C VAL A 300 15.29 8.07 5.03
N ILE A 301 15.39 8.44 3.76
CA ILE A 301 14.86 9.72 3.25
C ILE A 301 13.98 9.40 2.04
N ASN A 302 12.70 9.69 2.16
CA ASN A 302 11.77 9.69 1.05
C ASN A 302 11.43 11.15 0.73
N HIS A 303 11.68 11.60 -0.49
CA HIS A 303 11.40 12.96 -0.93
C HIS A 303 10.84 12.95 -2.35
N ASN A 304 9.73 13.64 -2.55
CA ASN A 304 9.18 13.93 -3.86
C ASN A 304 8.95 15.44 -3.96
N GLN A 305 9.42 16.05 -5.04
CA GLN A 305 9.24 17.48 -5.29
C GLN A 305 8.94 17.73 -6.76
N ASP A 306 7.86 18.45 -6.99
CA ASP A 306 7.43 18.92 -8.29
C ASP A 306 7.91 20.38 -8.44
N PHE A 307 8.89 20.61 -9.30
CA PHE A 307 9.33 21.98 -9.64
C PHE A 307 8.33 22.64 -10.60
N SER A 308 7.73 21.85 -11.48
CA SER A 308 6.66 22.23 -12.41
C SER A 308 5.90 20.97 -12.86
N PRO A 309 4.77 21.06 -13.58
CA PRO A 309 4.09 19.90 -14.18
C PRO A 309 4.97 19.06 -15.13
N TYR A 310 6.12 19.61 -15.49
CA TYR A 310 7.07 19.08 -16.46
C TYR A 310 8.38 18.61 -15.81
N SER A 311 8.58 18.88 -14.52
CA SER A 311 9.85 18.62 -13.84
C SER A 311 9.65 18.14 -12.41
N THR A 312 10.18 16.95 -12.12
CA THR A 312 10.03 16.31 -10.81
C THR A 312 11.35 15.69 -10.35
N ILE A 313 11.58 15.71 -9.04
CA ILE A 313 12.67 14.98 -8.39
C ILE A 313 12.10 14.02 -7.35
N ASN A 314 12.57 12.78 -7.40
CA ASN A 314 12.22 11.71 -6.47
C ASN A 314 13.51 11.18 -5.85
N ALA A 315 13.57 11.16 -4.52
CA ALA A 315 14.66 10.55 -3.76
C ALA A 315 14.07 9.50 -2.80
N GLY A 316 14.67 8.31 -2.81
CA GLY A 316 14.42 7.25 -1.85
C GLY A 316 15.77 6.75 -1.37
N ILE A 317 16.32 7.39 -0.35
CA ILE A 317 17.60 7.04 0.26
C ILE A 317 17.32 6.05 1.40
N ASN A 318 18.02 4.93 1.40
CA ASN A 318 18.04 3.96 2.48
C ASN A 318 19.50 3.57 2.72
N LEU A 319 20.08 4.11 3.78
CA LEU A 319 21.42 3.79 4.24
C LEU A 319 21.29 3.14 5.62
N ARG A 320 21.95 2.01 5.81
CA ARG A 320 21.91 1.30 7.10
C ARG A 320 23.16 0.47 7.30
N THR A 321 23.43 0.14 8.56
CA THR A 321 24.38 -0.90 8.91
C THR A 321 23.81 -2.29 8.58
N GLN A 322 24.70 -3.26 8.36
CA GLN A 322 24.38 -4.60 7.87
C GLN A 322 23.27 -5.30 8.66
N ASP A 323 23.41 -5.36 9.99
CA ASP A 323 22.47 -6.08 10.86
C ASP A 323 21.36 -5.19 11.42
N PHE A 324 21.19 -3.96 10.92
CA PHE A 324 20.18 -3.03 11.42
C PHE A 324 18.77 -3.63 11.39
N TYR A 325 18.35 -4.21 10.26
CA TYR A 325 17.02 -4.81 10.15
C TYR A 325 16.92 -6.10 10.95
N LYS A 326 17.92 -6.99 10.88
CA LYS A 326 17.92 -8.23 11.67
C LYS A 326 17.64 -7.95 13.14
N LEU A 327 18.24 -6.92 13.72
CA LEU A 327 18.10 -6.57 15.13
C LEU A 327 16.88 -5.69 15.42
N ASN A 328 16.54 -4.73 14.55
CA ASN A 328 15.54 -3.69 14.85
C ASN A 328 14.23 -3.78 14.05
N SER A 329 14.07 -4.79 13.18
CA SER A 329 12.83 -5.05 12.45
C SER A 329 12.19 -6.37 12.88
N TYR A 330 10.88 -6.32 13.13
CA TYR A 330 10.06 -7.48 13.44
C TYR A 330 9.33 -8.03 12.20
N ASP A 331 9.54 -7.42 11.03
CA ASP A 331 9.08 -7.91 9.75
C ASP A 331 10.04 -8.99 9.23
N ILE A 332 9.49 -10.13 8.82
CA ILE A 332 10.25 -11.28 8.34
C ILE A 332 10.96 -10.94 7.01
N ASP A 333 10.32 -10.16 6.14
CA ASP A 333 10.87 -9.80 4.84
C ASP A 333 12.05 -8.81 5.01
N ASP A 334 11.95 -7.86 5.95
CA ASP A 334 13.07 -6.96 6.29
C ASP A 334 14.28 -7.72 6.85
N ASN A 335 14.04 -8.71 7.71
CA ASN A 335 15.09 -9.53 8.33
C ASN A 335 15.88 -10.36 7.32
N ALA A 336 15.23 -10.82 6.25
CA ALA A 336 15.87 -11.54 5.16
C ALA A 336 16.62 -10.61 4.18
N THR A 337 16.45 -9.29 4.30
CA THR A 337 17.01 -8.34 3.35
C THR A 337 18.50 -8.09 3.62
N THR A 338 19.36 -8.55 2.72
CA THR A 338 20.83 -8.36 2.77
C THR A 338 21.34 -7.22 1.90
N THR A 339 20.44 -6.46 1.27
CA THR A 339 20.80 -5.33 0.41
C THR A 339 20.20 -4.03 0.93
N SER A 340 20.85 -2.91 0.62
CA SER A 340 20.27 -1.58 0.78
C SER A 340 20.36 -0.83 -0.53
N THR A 341 19.25 -0.23 -0.97
CA THR A 341 19.22 0.52 -2.23
C THR A 341 18.75 1.94 -1.98
N SER A 342 19.57 2.91 -2.36
CA SER A 342 19.24 4.33 -2.39
C SER A 342 19.12 4.80 -3.83
N LYS A 343 18.07 5.57 -4.15
CA LYS A 343 17.81 6.07 -5.51
C LYS A 343 17.52 7.57 -5.48
N LEU A 344 18.05 8.26 -6.48
CA LEU A 344 17.72 9.64 -6.80
C LEU A 344 17.36 9.70 -8.28
N ALA A 345 16.23 10.30 -8.62
CA ALA A 345 15.76 10.42 -10.00
C ALA A 345 15.17 11.80 -10.23
N TYR A 346 15.68 12.49 -11.24
CA TYR A 346 15.12 13.73 -11.75
C TYR A 346 14.61 13.50 -13.17
N THR A 347 13.41 13.99 -13.46
CA THR A 347 12.81 13.90 -14.78
C THR A 347 12.35 15.27 -15.25
N TYR A 348 12.58 15.54 -16.52
CA TYR A 348 12.13 16.72 -17.23
C TYR A 348 11.48 16.31 -18.54
N ARG A 349 10.26 16.76 -18.78
CA ARG A 349 9.51 16.50 -20.01
C ARG A 349 9.23 17.85 -20.67
N HIS A 350 9.66 18.04 -21.91
CA HIS A 350 9.35 19.27 -22.63
C HIS A 350 7.82 19.51 -22.66
N PRO A 351 7.32 20.74 -22.44
CA PRO A 351 5.88 21.01 -22.39
C PRO A 351 5.08 20.55 -23.61
N GLU A 352 5.69 20.61 -24.80
CA GLU A 352 5.10 20.18 -26.08
C GLU A 352 5.40 18.71 -26.40
N ASN A 353 6.08 18.00 -25.49
CA ASN A 353 6.53 16.60 -25.62
C ASN A 353 7.66 16.35 -26.64
N ASP A 354 8.34 17.39 -27.13
CA ASP A 354 9.41 17.25 -28.14
C ASP A 354 10.61 16.44 -27.66
N PHE A 355 10.88 16.47 -26.36
CA PHE A 355 11.92 15.65 -25.76
C PHE A 355 11.63 15.33 -24.29
N ASN A 356 12.28 14.27 -23.83
CA ASN A 356 12.38 13.93 -22.42
C ASN A 356 13.85 13.86 -22.01
N PHE A 357 14.12 14.32 -20.80
CA PHE A 357 15.40 14.17 -20.14
C PHE A 357 15.14 13.54 -18.77
N SER A 358 15.96 12.56 -18.42
CA SER A 358 15.95 11.97 -17.08
C SER A 358 17.37 11.72 -16.63
N ILE A 359 17.63 11.93 -15.36
CA ILE A 359 18.90 11.59 -14.73
C ILE A 359 18.59 10.81 -13.46
N ASN A 360 19.26 9.68 -13.28
CA ASN A 360 19.07 8.83 -12.12
C ASN A 360 20.42 8.39 -11.55
N SER A 361 20.48 8.20 -10.25
CA SER A 361 21.60 7.62 -9.54
C SER A 361 21.08 6.58 -8.57
N GLN A 362 21.72 5.42 -8.53
CA GLN A 362 21.36 4.33 -7.64
C GLN A 362 22.60 3.83 -6.91
N LEU A 363 22.59 3.92 -5.59
CA LEU A 363 23.57 3.27 -4.71
C LEU A 363 22.97 1.96 -4.22
N ALA A 364 23.67 0.85 -4.46
CA ALA A 364 23.30 -0.48 -3.98
C ALA A 364 24.43 -1.03 -3.11
N GLN A 365 24.11 -1.36 -1.86
CA GLN A 365 25.01 -2.01 -0.91
C GLN A 365 24.56 -3.46 -0.74
N ASN A 366 25.49 -4.40 -0.82
CA ASN A 366 25.26 -5.82 -0.55
C ASN A 366 26.07 -6.22 0.68
N PHE A 367 25.37 -6.45 1.79
CA PHE A 367 25.98 -6.78 3.07
C PHE A 367 26.41 -8.25 3.16
N ASN A 368 26.09 -9.09 2.17
CA ASN A 368 26.55 -10.49 2.17
C ASN A 368 28.00 -10.62 1.68
N ASN A 369 28.49 -9.68 0.88
CA ASN A 369 29.83 -9.71 0.31
C ASN A 369 30.56 -8.36 0.44
N ASN A 370 30.06 -7.47 1.30
CA ASN A 370 30.61 -6.15 1.58
C ASN A 370 30.83 -5.25 0.34
N THR A 371 30.09 -5.50 -0.75
CA THR A 371 30.23 -4.69 -1.98
C THR A 371 29.27 -3.52 -2.01
N THR A 372 29.73 -2.40 -2.54
CA THR A 372 28.93 -1.20 -2.78
C THR A 372 29.07 -0.77 -4.23
N THR A 373 27.96 -0.60 -4.94
CA THR A 373 27.96 -0.11 -6.32
C THR A 373 27.11 1.15 -6.42
N LEU A 374 27.70 2.24 -6.89
CA LEU A 374 27.00 3.45 -7.30
C LEU A 374 26.86 3.43 -8.82
N THR A 375 25.66 3.18 -9.32
CA THR A 375 25.34 3.35 -10.74
C THR A 375 24.71 4.72 -10.95
N GLY A 376 25.51 5.66 -11.42
CA GLY A 376 25.06 6.97 -11.81
C GLY A 376 26.06 8.09 -11.48
N PRO A 377 25.83 9.30 -12.02
CA PRO A 377 24.62 9.70 -12.75
C PRO A 377 24.46 8.98 -14.10
N ASN A 378 23.31 8.35 -14.30
CA ASN A 378 22.87 7.85 -15.59
C ASN A 378 21.89 8.87 -16.16
N SER A 379 22.16 9.43 -17.34
CA SER A 379 21.22 10.35 -17.97
C SER A 379 20.67 9.77 -19.27
N THR A 380 19.36 9.85 -19.47
CA THR A 380 18.71 9.52 -20.73
C THR A 380 18.05 10.76 -21.31
N PHE A 381 18.40 11.09 -22.55
CA PHE A 381 17.73 12.12 -23.34
C PHE A 381 17.09 11.45 -24.55
N SER A 382 15.78 11.59 -24.74
CA SER A 382 15.11 11.05 -25.93
C SER A 382 14.28 12.13 -26.60
N LEU A 383 14.37 12.23 -27.92
CA LEU A 383 13.48 13.07 -28.72
C LEU A 383 12.13 12.38 -28.91
N ALA A 384 11.09 13.17 -29.21
CA ALA A 384 9.83 12.69 -29.72
C ALA A 384 10.04 11.90 -31.01
N THR A 385 9.21 10.88 -31.23
CA THR A 385 9.24 10.13 -32.49
C THR A 385 8.89 11.06 -33.65
N ILE A 386 9.81 11.19 -34.60
CA ILE A 386 9.62 12.01 -35.79
C ILE A 386 9.04 11.11 -36.89
N THR A 387 7.93 11.51 -37.50
CA THR A 387 7.35 10.85 -38.68
C THR A 387 7.54 11.74 -39.91
N PRO A 388 8.73 11.72 -40.55
CA PRO A 388 9.14 12.76 -41.51
C PRO A 388 8.24 12.85 -42.75
N PHE A 389 7.54 11.78 -43.12
CA PHE A 389 6.70 11.74 -44.32
C PHE A 389 5.20 11.72 -44.02
N LYS A 390 4.78 11.88 -42.75
CA LYS A 390 3.36 11.89 -42.39
C LYS A 390 2.75 13.26 -42.75
N GLY A 391 1.93 13.30 -43.80
CA GLY A 391 1.15 14.49 -44.16
C GLY A 391 -0.07 14.71 -43.26
N GLU A 392 -0.61 15.94 -43.24
CA GLU A 392 -1.76 16.34 -42.40
C GLU A 392 -3.09 15.72 -42.86
N VAL A 393 -3.26 15.49 -44.16
CA VAL A 393 -4.50 14.96 -44.76
C VAL A 393 -4.10 13.98 -45.87
N SER A 394 -4.15 12.68 -45.60
CA SER A 394 -3.99 11.68 -46.65
C SER A 394 -4.98 10.53 -46.43
N ASN A 395 -5.94 10.42 -47.35
CA ASN A 395 -6.88 9.30 -47.43
C ASN A 395 -6.21 7.99 -47.89
N ASP A 396 -4.96 8.05 -48.35
CA ASP A 396 -4.22 6.91 -48.90
C ASP A 396 -2.87 6.76 -48.19
N SER A 397 -2.86 5.96 -47.12
CA SER A 397 -1.68 5.75 -46.28
C SER A 397 -0.65 4.88 -47.01
N LYS A 398 0.36 5.52 -47.61
CA LYS A 398 1.50 4.83 -48.24
C LYS A 398 2.47 4.31 -47.17
N TRP A 399 3.24 3.27 -47.50
CA TRP A 399 4.17 2.63 -46.57
C TRP A 399 5.18 3.63 -45.95
N TYR A 400 5.62 4.64 -46.70
CA TYR A 400 6.57 5.64 -46.23
C TYR A 400 5.98 6.61 -45.20
N ASN A 401 4.65 6.79 -45.16
CA ASN A 401 3.98 7.61 -44.13
C ASN A 401 4.12 6.99 -42.73
N ASN A 402 4.49 5.70 -42.66
CA ASN A 402 4.71 4.94 -41.43
C ASN A 402 6.19 4.86 -41.03
N VAL A 403 7.08 5.59 -41.71
CA VAL A 403 8.49 5.73 -41.30
C VAL A 403 8.54 6.57 -40.03
N THR A 404 9.21 6.04 -39.02
CA THR A 404 9.45 6.66 -37.73
C THR A 404 10.95 6.76 -37.48
N LEU A 405 11.39 7.90 -36.98
CA LEU A 405 12.75 8.15 -36.53
C LEU A 405 12.72 8.37 -35.02
N ASN A 406 13.55 7.63 -34.30
CA ASN A 406 13.73 7.78 -32.87
C ASN A 406 15.20 8.06 -32.58
N TYR A 407 15.46 8.99 -31.68
CA TYR A 407 16.80 9.33 -31.24
C TYR A 407 16.87 9.35 -29.71
N ARG A 408 17.82 8.62 -29.16
CA ARG A 408 18.03 8.49 -27.72
C ARG A 408 19.51 8.53 -27.39
N ASN A 409 19.86 9.25 -26.32
CA ASN A 409 21.18 9.28 -25.75
C ASN A 409 21.11 8.71 -24.33
N THR A 410 22.07 7.87 -23.98
CA THR A 410 22.23 7.31 -22.64
C THR A 410 23.67 7.51 -22.20
N PHE A 411 23.87 8.31 -21.16
CA PHE A 411 25.11 8.35 -20.40
C PHE A 411 24.98 7.39 -19.24
N ASN A 412 26.01 6.60 -18.99
CA ASN A 412 26.09 5.68 -17.88
C ASN A 412 27.42 5.87 -17.15
N SER A 413 27.35 5.80 -15.84
CA SER A 413 28.53 5.81 -14.99
C SER A 413 28.39 4.78 -13.87
N ARG A 414 29.51 4.20 -13.46
CA ARG A 414 29.55 3.20 -12.39
C ARG A 414 30.81 3.36 -11.57
N PHE A 415 30.62 3.37 -10.26
CA PHE A 415 31.64 3.18 -9.24
C PHE A 415 31.36 1.86 -8.52
N SER A 416 32.38 1.03 -8.36
CA SER A 416 32.25 -0.30 -7.77
C SER A 416 33.32 -0.48 -6.69
N TYR A 417 32.88 -0.50 -5.44
CA TYR A 417 33.70 -0.68 -4.26
C TYR A 417 33.56 -2.10 -3.74
N ALA A 418 34.65 -2.86 -3.79
CA ALA A 418 34.77 -4.21 -3.25
C ALA A 418 36.11 -4.29 -2.50
N PRO A 419 36.12 -4.04 -1.19
CA PRO A 419 37.36 -4.01 -0.43
C PRO A 419 38.01 -5.40 -0.37
N ILE A 420 39.35 -5.44 -0.43
CA ILE A 420 40.14 -6.67 -0.32
C ILE A 420 39.92 -7.30 1.07
N ASP A 421 39.94 -6.47 2.11
CA ASP A 421 39.74 -6.87 3.49
C ASP A 421 38.30 -6.57 3.95
N GLY A 422 37.34 -7.33 3.41
CA GLY A 422 35.90 -7.06 3.56
C GLY A 422 35.41 -6.71 4.98
N ASP A 423 35.77 -7.52 5.96
CA ASP A 423 35.28 -7.38 7.34
C ASP A 423 36.12 -6.42 8.20
N SER A 424 37.31 -6.06 7.75
CA SER A 424 38.27 -5.20 8.46
C SER A 424 38.73 -3.99 7.65
N ALA A 425 37.99 -3.61 6.61
CA ALA A 425 38.34 -2.51 5.72
C ALA A 425 38.43 -1.20 6.51
N GLU A 426 39.62 -0.60 6.55
CA GLU A 426 39.84 0.69 7.21
C GLU A 426 39.26 1.85 6.39
N VAL A 427 39.38 1.74 5.06
CA VAL A 427 38.80 2.69 4.11
C VAL A 427 37.30 2.39 3.96
N THR A 428 36.47 3.42 4.04
CA THR A 428 35.03 3.26 3.77
C THR A 428 34.72 3.47 2.28
N PHE A 429 33.60 2.93 1.81
CA PHE A 429 33.17 3.20 0.42
C PHE A 429 32.96 4.70 0.15
N ILE A 430 32.67 5.51 1.18
CA ILE A 430 32.49 6.96 1.05
C ILE A 430 33.84 7.63 0.84
N ASP A 431 34.87 7.22 1.59
CA ASP A 431 36.24 7.71 1.39
C ASP A 431 36.74 7.36 -0.02
N ALA A 432 36.58 6.10 -0.41
CA ALA A 432 36.98 5.61 -1.72
C ALA A 432 36.20 6.28 -2.87
N LEU A 433 34.95 6.73 -2.65
CA LEU A 433 34.15 7.40 -3.68
C LEU A 433 34.71 8.78 -4.08
N PHE A 434 35.35 9.48 -3.16
CA PHE A 434 35.85 10.84 -3.39
C PHE A 434 37.36 10.91 -3.56
N ASP A 435 38.09 9.84 -3.21
CA ASP A 435 39.55 9.77 -3.27
C ASP A 435 40.01 8.53 -4.07
N PRO A 436 40.52 8.72 -5.31
CA PRO A 436 41.01 7.63 -6.14
C PRO A 436 42.16 6.83 -5.48
N SER A 437 42.99 7.47 -4.67
CA SER A 437 44.13 6.78 -4.03
C SER A 437 43.65 5.81 -2.94
N LYS A 438 42.65 6.21 -2.16
CA LYS A 438 41.99 5.33 -1.18
C LYS A 438 41.18 4.23 -1.84
N TYR A 439 40.61 4.50 -3.01
CA TYR A 439 39.95 3.46 -3.80
C TYR A 439 40.94 2.36 -4.21
N GLU A 440 42.08 2.74 -4.77
CA GLU A 440 43.15 1.82 -5.17
C GLU A 440 43.69 1.04 -3.96
N GLU A 441 43.98 1.70 -2.84
CA GLU A 441 44.40 1.07 -1.59
C GLU A 441 43.40 0.02 -1.10
N ALA A 442 42.11 0.35 -1.10
CA ALA A 442 41.07 -0.50 -0.55
C ALA A 442 40.71 -1.69 -1.46
N THR A 443 40.74 -1.49 -2.79
CA THR A 443 40.20 -2.44 -3.78
C THR A 443 41.26 -3.13 -4.63
N GLY A 444 42.47 -2.56 -4.70
CA GLY A 444 43.51 -2.97 -5.65
C GLY A 444 43.20 -2.64 -7.11
N ASP A 445 42.16 -1.83 -7.38
CA ASP A 445 41.76 -1.42 -8.72
C ASP A 445 42.05 0.08 -8.93
N GLU A 446 42.66 0.42 -10.06
CA GLU A 446 42.96 1.81 -10.45
C GLU A 446 41.77 2.48 -11.17
N ASP A 447 40.78 1.70 -11.60
CA ASP A 447 39.63 2.16 -12.41
C ASP A 447 38.49 2.70 -11.54
N HIS A 448 38.77 3.82 -10.87
CA HIS A 448 37.88 4.45 -9.91
C HIS A 448 36.45 4.67 -10.43
N PHE A 449 36.29 5.11 -11.69
CA PHE A 449 34.97 5.29 -12.30
C PHE A 449 34.97 4.87 -13.77
N LYS A 450 33.96 4.07 -14.13
CA LYS A 450 33.67 3.73 -15.51
C LYS A 450 32.59 4.64 -16.07
N TYR A 451 32.83 5.20 -17.25
CA TYR A 451 31.90 6.10 -17.95
C TYR A 451 31.63 5.60 -19.36
N GLY A 452 30.43 5.83 -19.87
CA GLY A 452 30.09 5.46 -21.24
C GLY A 452 28.91 6.28 -21.74
N PHE A 453 29.01 6.76 -22.96
CA PHE A 453 27.94 7.49 -23.62
C PHE A 453 27.52 6.74 -24.87
N ARG A 454 26.24 6.38 -24.97
CA ARG A 454 25.67 5.72 -26.13
C ARG A 454 24.58 6.56 -26.77
N GLN A 455 24.66 6.71 -28.08
CA GLN A 455 23.67 7.36 -28.91
C GLN A 455 23.01 6.30 -29.78
N THR A 456 21.69 6.23 -29.75
CA THR A 456 20.91 5.30 -30.54
C THR A 456 20.03 6.09 -31.49
N ALA A 457 20.21 5.86 -32.79
CA ALA A 457 19.30 6.30 -33.83
C ALA A 457 18.57 5.07 -34.39
N SER A 458 17.24 5.08 -34.35
CA SER A 458 16.41 3.98 -34.81
C SER A 458 15.44 4.46 -35.88
N VAL A 459 15.44 3.77 -37.01
CA VAL A 459 14.45 3.94 -38.08
C VAL A 459 13.51 2.74 -38.04
N GLY A 460 12.20 2.98 -38.02
CA GLY A 460 11.19 1.93 -38.01
C GLY A 460 10.11 2.18 -39.05
N ILE A 461 9.71 1.13 -39.76
CA ILE A 461 8.60 1.12 -40.72
C ILE A 461 7.59 0.09 -40.22
N SER A 462 6.47 0.55 -39.68
CA SER A 462 5.51 -0.35 -39.01
C SER A 462 4.57 -1.11 -39.96
N ARG A 463 4.39 -0.63 -41.19
CA ARG A 463 3.54 -1.26 -42.22
C ARG A 463 4.16 -1.10 -43.59
N LEU A 464 5.06 -2.02 -43.94
CA LEU A 464 5.68 -2.08 -45.26
C LEU A 464 4.69 -2.57 -46.34
N LEU A 465 3.70 -3.37 -45.94
CA LEU A 465 2.61 -3.85 -46.80
C LEU A 465 1.28 -3.23 -46.39
N SER A 466 0.48 -2.83 -47.38
CA SER A 466 -0.89 -2.33 -47.18
C SER A 466 -1.90 -3.48 -47.11
N SER A 467 -1.76 -4.37 -46.12
CA SER A 467 -2.68 -5.49 -45.88
C SER A 467 -3.32 -5.39 -44.49
N PRO A 468 -4.63 -5.65 -44.34
CA PRO A 468 -5.28 -5.71 -43.03
C PRO A 468 -5.00 -7.03 -42.28
N PHE A 469 -4.51 -8.06 -42.96
CA PHE A 469 -4.28 -9.41 -42.39
C PHE A 469 -2.81 -9.72 -42.13
N LEU A 470 -1.92 -9.10 -42.91
CA LEU A 470 -0.48 -9.34 -42.86
C LEU A 470 0.21 -8.06 -42.39
N ASN A 471 0.97 -8.17 -41.32
CA ASN A 471 1.79 -7.08 -40.82
C ASN A 471 3.26 -7.37 -41.14
N LEU A 472 3.82 -6.62 -42.08
CA LEU A 472 5.26 -6.63 -42.38
C LEU A 472 5.87 -5.32 -41.90
N SER A 473 6.86 -5.41 -41.03
CA SER A 473 7.56 -4.26 -40.45
C SER A 473 9.06 -4.41 -40.61
N ALA A 474 9.75 -3.29 -40.81
CA ALA A 474 11.20 -3.23 -40.93
C ALA A 474 11.76 -2.24 -39.90
N SER A 475 12.96 -2.50 -39.41
CA SER A 475 13.65 -1.62 -38.47
C SER A 475 15.15 -1.65 -38.69
N ALA A 476 15.80 -0.53 -38.43
CA ALA A 476 17.25 -0.41 -38.40
C ALA A 476 17.62 0.37 -37.14
N ASN A 477 18.49 -0.20 -36.30
CA ASN A 477 19.04 0.49 -35.13
C ASN A 477 20.53 0.70 -35.35
N PHE A 478 21.00 1.92 -35.13
CA PHE A 478 22.41 2.30 -35.15
C PHE A 478 22.80 2.82 -33.77
N ASN A 479 23.88 2.30 -33.20
CA ASN A 479 24.45 2.76 -31.95
C ASN A 479 25.87 3.33 -32.16
N GLU A 480 26.13 4.47 -31.54
CA GLU A 480 27.46 5.04 -31.37
C GLU A 480 27.81 5.02 -29.88
N TYR A 481 28.97 4.50 -29.52
CA TYR A 481 29.49 4.46 -28.16
C TYR A 481 30.70 5.37 -28.05
N TRP A 482 30.79 6.17 -26.99
CA TRP A 482 31.93 7.02 -26.68
C TRP A 482 32.46 6.69 -25.28
N TYR A 483 33.78 6.50 -25.20
CA TYR A 483 34.49 6.17 -23.97
C TYR A 483 35.72 7.07 -23.80
N PRO A 484 36.06 7.45 -22.55
CA PRO A 484 37.28 8.19 -22.23
C PRO A 484 38.51 7.28 -22.07
N THR A 485 38.31 5.96 -22.17
CA THR A 485 39.32 4.92 -21.99
C THR A 485 39.15 3.82 -23.03
N SER A 486 40.21 3.05 -23.24
CA SER A 486 40.19 1.81 -24.00
C SER A 486 41.08 0.77 -23.32
N THR A 487 40.88 -0.49 -23.65
CA THR A 487 41.66 -1.61 -23.12
C THR A 487 42.76 -1.99 -24.09
N ARG A 488 44.00 -2.10 -23.59
CA ARG A 488 45.14 -2.68 -24.31
C ARG A 488 45.61 -3.92 -23.56
N GLN A 489 45.72 -5.03 -24.27
CA GLN A 489 46.38 -6.23 -23.76
C GLN A 489 47.75 -6.37 -24.42
N TYR A 490 48.75 -6.72 -23.63
CA TYR A 490 50.08 -7.04 -24.09
C TYR A 490 50.62 -8.27 -23.38
N PHE A 491 51.49 -9.00 -24.08
CA PHE A 491 52.18 -10.16 -23.54
C PHE A 491 53.41 -9.68 -22.76
N SER A 492 53.52 -10.08 -21.49
CA SER A 492 54.72 -9.83 -20.67
C SER A 492 55.30 -11.17 -20.23
N PRO A 493 56.46 -11.59 -20.75
CA PRO A 493 57.07 -12.88 -20.42
C PRO A 493 57.74 -12.92 -19.02
N ASP A 494 57.57 -11.90 -18.17
CA ASP A 494 58.38 -11.75 -16.96
C ASP A 494 57.86 -12.53 -15.73
N SER A 495 58.77 -13.36 -15.23
CA SER A 495 58.87 -14.10 -13.96
C SER A 495 57.98 -15.34 -13.75
N THR A 496 58.69 -16.42 -13.40
CA THR A 496 58.31 -17.80 -13.04
C THR A 496 57.25 -17.96 -11.92
N SER A 497 56.58 -16.89 -11.52
CA SER A 497 55.61 -16.80 -10.43
C SER A 497 54.24 -16.30 -10.85
N ASP A 498 54.07 -15.76 -12.07
CA ASP A 498 52.77 -15.27 -12.55
C ASP A 498 52.12 -16.26 -13.54
N PRO A 499 51.00 -16.91 -13.16
CA PRO A 499 50.31 -17.87 -14.01
C PRO A 499 49.61 -17.25 -15.24
N ASN A 500 49.58 -15.91 -15.39
CA ASN A 500 48.91 -15.25 -16.50
C ASN A 500 49.83 -14.26 -17.26
N PRO A 501 50.38 -14.67 -18.43
CA PRO A 501 51.36 -13.87 -19.16
C PRO A 501 50.77 -12.71 -19.97
N VAL A 502 49.43 -12.58 -20.02
CA VAL A 502 48.74 -11.47 -20.69
C VAL A 502 48.31 -10.43 -19.67
N LYS A 503 48.94 -9.25 -19.73
CA LYS A 503 48.59 -8.09 -18.90
C LYS A 503 47.59 -7.20 -19.61
N THR A 504 46.71 -6.58 -18.83
CA THR A 504 45.70 -5.63 -19.31
C THR A 504 46.03 -4.25 -18.77
N GLU A 505 46.06 -3.26 -19.65
CA GLU A 505 46.35 -1.85 -19.37
C GLU A 505 45.16 -1.00 -19.83
N ILE A 506 44.77 -0.04 -19.00
CA ILE A 506 43.73 0.93 -19.33
C ILE A 506 44.40 2.15 -19.99
N VAL A 507 44.14 2.35 -21.27
CA VAL A 507 44.67 3.47 -22.04
C VAL A 507 43.66 4.61 -21.99
N ARG A 508 44.02 5.71 -21.31
CA ARG A 508 43.19 6.93 -21.21
C ARG A 508 43.24 7.70 -22.54
N GLY A 509 42.08 7.99 -23.11
CA GLY A 509 41.91 8.68 -24.39
C GLY A 509 40.52 8.48 -24.96
N PHE A 510 40.03 9.44 -25.76
CA PHE A 510 38.73 9.32 -26.40
C PHE A 510 38.75 8.22 -27.46
N THR A 511 37.86 7.25 -27.33
CA THR A 511 37.64 6.18 -28.31
C THR A 511 36.14 6.05 -28.58
N SER A 512 35.79 5.63 -29.80
CA SER A 512 34.41 5.48 -30.23
C SER A 512 34.18 4.14 -30.91
N ALA A 513 33.00 3.55 -30.68
CA ALA A 513 32.56 2.33 -31.33
C ALA A 513 31.22 2.53 -32.03
N ARG A 514 30.93 1.72 -33.05
CA ARG A 514 29.68 1.78 -33.81
C ARG A 514 29.14 0.38 -34.01
N ASP A 515 27.85 0.19 -33.81
CA ASP A 515 27.17 -1.02 -34.24
C ASP A 515 25.82 -0.70 -34.88
N PHE A 516 25.30 -1.68 -35.62
CA PHE A 516 23.95 -1.60 -36.14
C PHE A 516 23.33 -2.99 -36.26
N ASN A 517 22.00 -3.01 -36.23
CA ASN A 517 21.22 -4.19 -36.55
C ASN A 517 20.06 -3.82 -37.49
N LEU A 518 19.66 -4.78 -38.30
CA LEU A 518 18.53 -4.69 -39.22
C LEU A 518 17.52 -5.77 -38.84
N GLY A 519 16.26 -5.40 -38.74
CA GLY A 519 15.17 -6.31 -38.38
C GLY A 519 14.04 -6.27 -39.41
N LEU A 520 13.54 -7.44 -39.79
CA LEU A 520 12.33 -7.60 -40.60
C LEU A 520 11.38 -8.54 -39.87
N SER A 521 10.21 -8.06 -39.47
CA SER A 521 9.21 -8.82 -38.73
C SER A 521 7.93 -8.97 -39.53
N PHE A 522 7.47 -10.20 -39.65
CA PHE A 522 6.21 -10.60 -40.24
C PHE A 522 5.32 -11.21 -39.16
N SER A 523 4.11 -10.69 -39.00
CA SER A 523 3.11 -11.25 -38.10
C SER A 523 1.72 -11.27 -38.73
N THR A 524 0.91 -12.23 -38.29
CA THR A 524 -0.50 -12.35 -38.69
C THR A 524 -1.32 -12.91 -37.52
N THR A 525 -2.64 -12.96 -37.66
CA THR A 525 -3.54 -13.51 -36.65
C THR A 525 -4.56 -14.43 -37.29
N PHE A 526 -4.60 -15.68 -36.85
CA PHE A 526 -5.58 -16.67 -37.24
C PHE A 526 -6.62 -16.84 -36.13
N TYR A 527 -7.88 -16.98 -36.51
CA TYR A 527 -8.98 -17.25 -35.60
C TYR A 527 -9.61 -18.60 -35.95
N GLY A 528 -9.53 -19.56 -35.02
CA GLY A 528 -10.34 -20.77 -35.02
C GLY A 528 -11.55 -20.58 -34.12
N VAL A 529 -12.76 -20.73 -34.67
CA VAL A 529 -14.01 -20.66 -33.89
C VAL A 529 -14.78 -21.97 -34.03
N SER A 530 -15.29 -22.48 -32.92
CA SER A 530 -16.10 -23.69 -32.84
C SER A 530 -17.35 -23.38 -32.04
N ASN A 531 -18.53 -23.68 -32.59
CA ASN A 531 -19.82 -23.48 -31.92
C ASN A 531 -20.24 -24.67 -31.05
N GLN A 532 -19.32 -25.58 -30.75
CA GLN A 532 -19.61 -26.73 -29.87
C GLN A 532 -20.02 -26.26 -28.47
N LYS A 533 -20.91 -27.04 -27.85
CA LYS A 533 -21.40 -26.83 -26.50
C LYS A 533 -20.95 -27.99 -25.61
N ILE A 534 -20.26 -27.69 -24.53
CA ILE A 534 -19.79 -28.67 -23.55
C ILE A 534 -20.28 -28.21 -22.17
N GLY A 535 -21.39 -28.78 -21.72
CA GLY A 535 -22.04 -28.37 -20.47
C GLY A 535 -22.48 -26.91 -20.51
N LYS A 536 -22.02 -26.10 -19.55
CA LYS A 536 -22.26 -24.64 -19.50
C LYS A 536 -21.31 -23.84 -20.40
N LEU A 537 -20.34 -24.48 -21.04
CA LEU A 537 -19.41 -23.82 -21.95
C LEU A 537 -19.98 -23.85 -23.37
N GLU A 538 -20.08 -22.69 -24.00
CA GLU A 538 -20.58 -22.54 -25.36
C GLU A 538 -19.63 -21.65 -26.16
N GLY A 539 -19.31 -22.07 -27.38
CA GLY A 539 -18.50 -21.30 -28.31
C GLY A 539 -17.04 -21.21 -27.89
N PHE A 540 -16.18 -21.99 -28.51
CA PHE A 540 -14.74 -21.98 -28.30
C PHE A 540 -14.06 -21.13 -29.37
N ARG A 541 -13.19 -20.22 -28.95
CA ARG A 541 -12.36 -19.42 -29.83
C ARG A 541 -10.88 -19.63 -29.48
N HIS A 542 -10.11 -20.06 -30.46
CA HIS A 542 -8.67 -20.12 -30.44
C HIS A 542 -8.12 -19.00 -31.32
N THR A 543 -7.34 -18.10 -30.76
CA THR A 543 -6.62 -17.08 -31.53
C THR A 543 -5.14 -17.45 -31.55
N VAL A 544 -4.58 -17.57 -32.75
CA VAL A 544 -3.17 -17.90 -32.99
C VAL A 544 -2.50 -16.68 -33.61
N THR A 545 -1.44 -16.19 -32.99
CA THR A 545 -0.66 -15.06 -33.48
C THR A 545 0.77 -15.53 -33.72
N PRO A 546 1.08 -16.06 -34.91
CA PRO A 546 2.46 -16.34 -35.28
C PRO A 546 3.18 -15.05 -35.67
N ASN A 547 4.46 -15.00 -35.31
CA ASN A 547 5.39 -13.94 -35.64
C ASN A 547 6.74 -14.55 -36.02
N LEU A 548 7.21 -14.18 -37.21
CA LEU A 548 8.50 -14.53 -37.77
C LEU A 548 9.35 -13.26 -37.84
N SER A 549 10.54 -13.25 -37.26
CA SER A 549 11.40 -12.06 -37.21
C SER A 549 12.81 -12.42 -37.65
N TYR A 550 13.28 -11.84 -38.75
CA TYR A 550 14.66 -11.92 -39.19
C TYR A 550 15.46 -10.76 -38.60
N ASN A 551 16.61 -11.05 -38.02
CA ASN A 551 17.53 -10.06 -37.47
C ASN A 551 18.94 -10.29 -38.04
N TYR A 552 19.54 -9.23 -38.57
CA TYR A 552 20.88 -9.21 -39.11
C TYR A 552 21.77 -8.26 -38.31
N ARG A 553 22.94 -8.74 -37.89
CA ARG A 553 24.02 -7.96 -37.29
C ARG A 553 25.35 -8.42 -37.92
N PRO A 554 26.14 -7.52 -38.53
CA PRO A 554 27.46 -7.88 -39.03
C PRO A 554 28.41 -8.37 -37.93
N ASP A 555 29.51 -9.00 -38.34
CA ASP A 555 30.63 -9.24 -37.43
C ASP A 555 31.46 -7.96 -37.23
N PHE A 556 31.32 -7.34 -36.06
CA PHE A 556 32.09 -6.15 -35.69
C PHE A 556 33.51 -6.46 -35.18
N SER A 557 33.91 -7.73 -35.22
CA SER A 557 35.28 -8.17 -34.91
C SER A 557 36.20 -8.30 -36.11
N ASP A 558 35.69 -8.02 -37.31
CA ASP A 558 36.49 -7.81 -38.50
C ASP A 558 37.46 -6.62 -38.31
N GLU A 559 38.70 -6.77 -38.79
CA GLU A 559 39.77 -5.77 -38.63
C GLU A 559 39.41 -4.41 -39.22
N SER A 560 38.55 -4.37 -40.25
CA SER A 560 38.08 -3.13 -40.88
C SER A 560 37.35 -2.19 -39.93
N TRP A 561 36.74 -2.71 -38.86
CA TRP A 561 36.08 -1.90 -37.83
C TRP A 561 37.04 -1.37 -36.77
N GLY A 562 38.17 -2.03 -36.56
CA GLY A 562 39.18 -1.63 -35.57
C GLY A 562 38.78 -1.79 -34.09
N PHE A 563 37.67 -2.48 -33.79
CA PHE A 563 37.17 -2.66 -32.42
C PHE A 563 37.79 -3.85 -31.67
N TYR A 564 38.49 -4.73 -32.39
CA TYR A 564 39.15 -5.92 -31.84
C TYR A 564 40.64 -5.90 -32.21
N ARG A 565 41.45 -6.44 -31.30
CA ARG A 565 42.89 -6.63 -31.49
C ARG A 565 43.28 -8.04 -31.06
N SER A 566 44.43 -8.49 -31.52
CA SER A 566 45.01 -9.78 -31.13
C SER A 566 46.19 -9.56 -30.19
N VAL A 567 46.31 -10.40 -29.16
CA VAL A 567 47.45 -10.42 -28.23
C VAL A 567 48.03 -11.82 -28.19
N GLN A 568 49.36 -11.91 -28.20
CA GLN A 568 50.07 -13.17 -28.03
C GLN A 568 49.80 -13.73 -26.62
N THR A 569 49.58 -15.04 -26.50
CA THR A 569 49.24 -15.68 -25.21
C THR A 569 50.33 -16.58 -24.66
N ASP A 570 51.37 -16.89 -25.44
CA ASP A 570 52.43 -17.79 -25.03
C ASP A 570 53.81 -17.29 -25.47
N THR A 571 54.87 -17.91 -24.96
CA THR A 571 56.25 -17.59 -25.34
C THR A 571 56.61 -18.10 -26.74
N THR A 572 55.79 -18.99 -27.34
CA THR A 572 56.07 -19.58 -28.66
C THR A 572 55.76 -18.63 -29.80
N GLY A 573 54.92 -17.61 -29.56
CA GLY A 573 54.54 -16.62 -30.58
C GLY A 573 53.55 -17.15 -31.61
N ASN A 574 53.05 -18.37 -31.44
CA ASN A 574 52.13 -19.01 -32.38
C ASN A 574 50.66 -18.90 -31.94
N ASN A 575 50.41 -18.60 -30.66
CA ASN A 575 49.07 -18.50 -30.12
C ASN A 575 48.68 -17.04 -29.87
N PHE A 576 47.60 -16.61 -30.52
CA PHE A 576 47.01 -15.29 -30.36
C PHE A 576 45.58 -15.41 -29.84
N ARG A 577 45.22 -14.52 -28.92
CA ARG A 577 43.85 -14.33 -28.44
C ARG A 577 43.32 -13.00 -28.93
N ARG A 578 42.16 -13.02 -29.58
CA ARG A 578 41.44 -11.81 -29.95
C ARG A 578 40.70 -11.24 -28.75
N TYR A 579 40.76 -9.93 -28.55
CA TYR A 579 40.06 -9.21 -27.49
C TYR A 579 39.45 -7.91 -28.04
N SER A 580 38.33 -7.48 -27.44
CA SER A 580 37.74 -6.18 -27.74
C SER A 580 38.50 -5.08 -26.99
N ILE A 581 38.76 -3.95 -27.65
CA ILE A 581 39.36 -2.78 -27.00
C ILE A 581 38.38 -2.08 -26.03
N PHE A 582 37.12 -2.53 -25.96
CA PHE A 582 36.09 -2.00 -25.07
C PHE A 582 35.67 -3.00 -23.97
N SER A 583 36.47 -4.06 -23.75
CA SER A 583 36.12 -5.13 -22.80
C SER A 583 35.99 -4.66 -21.35
N ASN A 584 36.73 -3.62 -20.95
CA ASN A 584 36.65 -3.03 -19.61
C ASN A 584 35.57 -1.93 -19.49
N GLU A 585 34.96 -1.49 -20.59
CA GLU A 585 34.07 -0.33 -20.64
C GLU A 585 32.64 -0.63 -20.15
N ILE A 586 31.97 0.38 -19.58
CA ILE A 586 30.69 0.19 -18.89
C ILE A 586 29.52 -0.31 -19.77
N LEU A 587 29.47 0.08 -21.05
CA LEU A 587 28.45 -0.41 -22.00
C LEU A 587 28.98 -1.51 -22.93
N GLY A 588 30.24 -1.92 -22.76
CA GLY A 588 30.94 -2.85 -23.65
C GLY A 588 31.17 -2.29 -25.06
N GLY A 589 31.64 -3.15 -25.95
CA GLY A 589 31.81 -2.82 -27.37
C GLY A 589 30.80 -3.52 -28.26
N PRO A 590 30.82 -3.20 -29.56
CA PRO A 590 30.19 -3.99 -30.60
C PRO A 590 30.56 -5.48 -30.48
N GLY A 591 29.55 -6.34 -30.51
CA GLY A 591 29.74 -7.78 -30.30
C GLY A 591 30.50 -8.45 -31.44
N ALA A 592 31.34 -9.43 -31.11
CA ALA A 592 31.98 -10.31 -32.08
C ALA A 592 30.98 -11.30 -32.69
N GLY A 593 31.28 -11.75 -33.90
CA GLY A 593 30.49 -12.71 -34.64
C GLY A 593 29.32 -12.07 -35.38
N GLU A 594 29.12 -12.55 -36.60
CA GLU A 594 27.94 -12.25 -37.40
C GLU A 594 26.71 -12.93 -36.77
N GLN A 595 25.56 -12.24 -36.78
CA GLN A 595 24.28 -12.85 -36.46
C GLN A 595 23.32 -12.69 -37.63
N GLN A 596 22.79 -13.82 -38.06
CA GLN A 596 21.71 -13.89 -39.02
C GLN A 596 20.65 -14.81 -38.44
N ALA A 597 19.73 -14.28 -37.66
CA ALA A 597 18.79 -15.11 -36.91
C ALA A 597 17.35 -14.94 -37.39
N ILE A 598 16.66 -16.05 -37.65
CA ILE A 598 15.20 -16.08 -37.77
C ILE A 598 14.62 -16.54 -36.44
N THR A 599 13.84 -15.69 -35.79
CA THR A 599 13.05 -16.04 -34.61
C THR A 599 11.63 -16.37 -35.03
N PHE A 600 11.19 -17.58 -34.70
CA PHE A 600 9.80 -17.99 -34.82
C PHE A 600 9.14 -17.95 -33.45
N SER A 601 8.00 -17.28 -33.36
CA SER A 601 7.20 -17.20 -32.14
C SER A 601 5.74 -17.44 -32.48
N ILE A 602 5.06 -18.22 -31.65
CA ILE A 602 3.63 -18.47 -31.75
C ILE A 602 2.98 -18.17 -30.42
N SER A 603 1.97 -17.31 -30.41
CA SER A 603 1.14 -17.04 -29.23
C SER A 603 -0.26 -17.56 -29.46
N ASN A 604 -0.80 -18.25 -28.46
CA ASN A 604 -2.12 -18.85 -28.48
C ASN A 604 -2.96 -18.30 -27.33
N SER A 605 -4.18 -17.87 -27.61
CA SER A 605 -5.17 -17.57 -26.56
C SER A 605 -6.43 -18.39 -26.80
N PHE A 606 -6.99 -18.97 -25.74
CA PHE A 606 -8.18 -19.80 -25.79
C PHE A 606 -9.29 -19.19 -24.94
N GLU A 607 -10.41 -18.88 -25.56
CA GLU A 607 -11.58 -18.24 -24.94
C GLU A 607 -12.83 -19.10 -25.16
N THR A 608 -13.73 -19.08 -24.19
CA THR A 608 -15.06 -19.71 -24.27
C THR A 608 -16.09 -18.78 -23.64
N LYS A 609 -17.39 -19.01 -23.88
CA LYS A 609 -18.44 -18.40 -23.05
C LYS A 609 -18.96 -19.41 -22.04
N ILE A 610 -19.26 -18.94 -20.82
CA ILE A 610 -20.09 -19.66 -19.86
C ILE A 610 -21.51 -19.12 -20.04
N VAL A 611 -22.46 -20.02 -20.28
CA VAL A 611 -23.88 -19.71 -20.41
C VAL A 611 -24.63 -20.35 -19.25
N SER A 612 -25.36 -19.53 -18.50
CA SER A 612 -26.28 -19.97 -17.45
C SER A 612 -27.67 -19.42 -17.72
N ARG A 613 -28.70 -20.21 -17.45
CA ARG A 613 -30.10 -19.78 -17.51
C ARG A 613 -30.62 -19.60 -16.09
N ASP A 614 -31.27 -18.48 -15.82
CA ASP A 614 -32.02 -18.30 -14.58
C ASP A 614 -33.39 -19.02 -14.68
N THR A 615 -34.07 -19.15 -13.54
CA THR A 615 -35.39 -19.74 -13.36
C THR A 615 -36.49 -19.05 -14.18
N THR A 616 -36.29 -17.80 -14.60
CA THR A 616 -37.16 -17.03 -15.52
C THR A 616 -36.89 -17.32 -17.00
N GLY A 617 -35.87 -18.12 -17.31
CA GLY A 617 -35.43 -18.43 -18.68
C GLY A 617 -34.42 -17.42 -19.26
N GLU A 618 -34.06 -16.37 -18.52
CA GLU A 618 -33.06 -15.37 -18.93
C GLU A 618 -31.67 -15.99 -19.09
N VAL A 619 -30.99 -15.68 -20.20
CA VAL A 619 -29.68 -16.24 -20.55
C VAL A 619 -28.58 -15.26 -20.12
N HIS A 620 -27.77 -15.65 -19.14
CA HIS A 620 -26.57 -14.92 -18.76
C HIS A 620 -25.34 -15.53 -19.43
N GLU A 621 -24.66 -14.74 -20.24
CA GLU A 621 -23.40 -15.11 -20.90
C GLU A 621 -22.20 -14.38 -20.27
N ARG A 622 -21.15 -15.13 -19.92
CA ARG A 622 -19.88 -14.57 -19.44
C ARG A 622 -18.71 -15.14 -20.23
N LYS A 623 -17.92 -14.28 -20.87
CA LYS A 623 -16.67 -14.70 -21.53
C LYS A 623 -15.65 -15.18 -20.49
N LEU A 624 -15.01 -16.30 -20.75
CA LEU A 624 -13.96 -16.89 -19.94
C LEU A 624 -12.73 -17.15 -20.83
N LYS A 625 -11.58 -16.59 -20.43
CA LYS A 625 -10.29 -16.94 -21.04
C LYS A 625 -9.74 -18.16 -20.30
N LEU A 626 -9.71 -19.31 -20.98
CA LEU A 626 -9.12 -20.54 -20.44
C LEU A 626 -7.59 -20.43 -20.40
N ILE A 627 -7.02 -19.82 -21.45
CA ILE A 627 -5.61 -19.50 -21.56
C ILE A 627 -5.53 -18.09 -22.10
N ASP A 628 -4.92 -17.19 -21.33
CA ASP A 628 -4.73 -15.79 -21.74
C ASP A 628 -3.63 -15.70 -22.80
N ASN A 629 -2.55 -16.45 -22.59
CA ASN A 629 -1.42 -16.57 -23.51
C ASN A 629 -0.68 -17.89 -23.25
N LEU A 630 -0.54 -18.71 -24.27
CA LEU A 630 0.42 -19.81 -24.36
C LEU A 630 1.35 -19.48 -25.53
N SER A 631 2.57 -19.07 -25.22
CA SER A 631 3.57 -18.71 -26.22
C SER A 631 4.71 -19.71 -26.25
N ALA A 632 5.18 -20.04 -27.44
CA ALA A 632 6.45 -20.74 -27.65
C ALA A 632 7.29 -19.95 -28.65
N SER A 633 8.59 -19.83 -28.39
CA SER A 633 9.53 -19.15 -29.28
C SER A 633 10.85 -19.88 -29.35
N ALA A 634 11.39 -19.99 -30.56
CA ALA A 634 12.72 -20.50 -30.86
C ALA A 634 13.35 -19.64 -31.96
N SER A 635 14.67 -19.63 -32.05
CA SER A 635 15.41 -18.92 -33.08
C SER A 635 16.41 -19.83 -33.76
N TYR A 636 16.73 -19.56 -35.03
CA TYR A 636 17.77 -20.24 -35.79
C TYR A 636 18.75 -19.20 -36.32
N ASN A 637 20.01 -19.28 -35.90
CA ASN A 637 21.09 -18.41 -36.34
C ASN A 637 21.89 -19.08 -37.47
N PHE A 638 21.76 -18.57 -38.69
CA PHE A 638 22.48 -19.05 -39.88
C PHE A 638 23.99 -18.75 -39.83
N ALA A 639 24.42 -17.79 -39.01
CA ALA A 639 25.81 -17.39 -38.89
C ALA A 639 26.55 -18.08 -37.74
N ALA A 640 25.90 -18.97 -36.98
CA ALA A 640 26.56 -19.71 -35.91
C ALA A 640 27.37 -20.89 -36.48
N ASP A 641 28.56 -21.15 -35.91
CA ASP A 641 29.41 -22.29 -36.30
C ASP A 641 28.85 -23.64 -35.78
N SER A 642 28.11 -23.61 -34.68
CA SER A 642 27.44 -24.76 -34.07
C SER A 642 26.26 -24.31 -33.20
N LEU A 643 25.38 -25.26 -32.83
CA LEU A 643 24.21 -25.00 -31.98
C LEU A 643 23.30 -23.91 -32.58
N ASN A 644 23.01 -24.03 -33.88
CA ASN A 644 22.32 -22.99 -34.65
C ASN A 644 20.89 -22.68 -34.15
N PHE A 645 20.19 -23.65 -33.53
CA PHE A 645 18.91 -23.40 -32.89
C PHE A 645 19.11 -22.89 -31.46
N SER A 646 18.29 -21.93 -31.04
CA SER A 646 18.18 -21.62 -29.61
C SER A 646 17.29 -22.64 -28.90
N ASP A 647 17.35 -22.61 -27.57
CA ASP A 647 16.32 -23.20 -26.73
C ASP A 647 14.90 -22.76 -27.11
N ILE A 648 13.94 -23.64 -26.87
CA ILE A 648 12.52 -23.36 -26.98
C ILE A 648 12.06 -22.76 -25.66
N ASN A 649 11.74 -21.47 -25.69
CA ASN A 649 11.17 -20.76 -24.56
C ASN A 649 9.64 -20.83 -24.63
N THR A 650 9.01 -21.36 -23.59
CA THR A 650 7.56 -21.51 -23.47
C THR A 650 7.05 -20.73 -22.27
N SER A 651 5.94 -20.00 -22.45
CA SER A 651 5.26 -19.32 -21.34
C SER A 651 3.76 -19.57 -21.41
N LEU A 652 3.13 -19.68 -20.25
CA LEU A 652 1.69 -19.85 -20.08
C LEU A 652 1.19 -18.85 -19.04
N SER A 653 0.09 -18.18 -19.34
CA SER A 653 -0.69 -17.42 -18.36
C SER A 653 -2.17 -17.75 -18.49
N SER A 654 -2.84 -17.91 -17.36
CA SER A 654 -4.27 -18.21 -17.32
C SER A 654 -4.95 -17.60 -16.09
N ASN A 655 -6.14 -17.04 -16.31
CA ASN A 655 -7.09 -16.62 -15.28
C ASN A 655 -8.43 -17.41 -15.38
N ALA A 656 -8.37 -18.66 -15.86
CA ALA A 656 -9.56 -19.50 -16.08
C ALA A 656 -10.38 -19.75 -14.81
N LEU A 657 -9.69 -19.82 -13.67
CA LEU A 657 -10.32 -19.96 -12.36
C LEU A 657 -10.48 -18.56 -11.78
N LYS A 658 -11.72 -18.13 -11.52
CA LYS A 658 -12.03 -16.79 -10.98
C LYS A 658 -11.18 -16.55 -9.74
N GLY A 659 -10.34 -15.52 -9.75
CA GLY A 659 -9.46 -15.15 -8.63
C GLY A 659 -8.09 -15.85 -8.61
N ILE A 660 -7.86 -16.91 -9.40
CA ILE A 660 -6.52 -17.53 -9.54
C ILE A 660 -5.84 -16.90 -10.75
N ARG A 661 -4.67 -16.31 -10.52
CA ARG A 661 -3.72 -16.00 -11.58
C ARG A 661 -2.65 -17.08 -11.61
N LEU A 662 -2.62 -17.86 -12.69
CA LEU A 662 -1.60 -18.87 -12.96
C LEU A 662 -0.62 -18.34 -14.00
N THR A 663 0.67 -18.47 -13.72
CA THR A 663 1.74 -18.30 -14.71
C THR A 663 2.69 -19.49 -14.65
N ALA A 664 3.14 -19.94 -15.82
CA ALA A 664 4.17 -20.96 -15.94
C ALA A 664 5.18 -20.58 -17.02
N GLY A 665 6.43 -20.96 -16.82
CA GLY A 665 7.53 -20.80 -17.77
C GLY A 665 8.31 -22.09 -17.87
N ALA A 666 8.75 -22.43 -19.07
CA ALA A 666 9.61 -23.57 -19.33
C ALA A 666 10.61 -23.23 -20.43
N ASN A 667 11.84 -23.69 -20.29
CA ASN A 667 12.84 -23.65 -21.35
C ASN A 667 13.26 -25.09 -21.66
N PHE A 668 13.35 -25.41 -22.95
CA PHE A 668 13.84 -26.69 -23.45
C PHE A 668 15.02 -26.52 -24.40
N SER A 669 16.11 -27.23 -24.14
CA SER A 669 17.22 -27.37 -25.09
C SER A 669 16.95 -28.50 -26.09
N LEU A 670 17.36 -28.29 -27.34
CA LEU A 670 17.23 -29.27 -28.41
C LEU A 670 18.45 -30.18 -28.53
N TYR A 671 19.54 -29.86 -27.83
CA TYR A 671 20.85 -30.48 -28.03
C TYR A 671 21.17 -31.52 -26.97
N GLN A 672 21.96 -32.51 -27.38
CA GLN A 672 22.58 -33.48 -26.48
C GLN A 672 23.71 -32.79 -25.71
N VAL A 673 24.10 -33.37 -24.57
CA VAL A 673 25.24 -32.93 -23.78
C VAL A 673 26.34 -33.98 -23.78
N ASP A 674 27.59 -33.55 -23.72
CA ASP A 674 28.75 -34.44 -23.56
C ASP A 674 28.96 -34.90 -22.11
N SER A 675 30.03 -35.65 -21.84
CA SER A 675 30.39 -36.13 -20.50
C SER A 675 30.74 -35.02 -19.51
N SER A 676 30.97 -33.79 -19.99
CA SER A 676 31.21 -32.59 -19.17
C SER A 676 29.96 -31.72 -19.00
N GLY A 677 28.82 -32.15 -19.56
CA GLY A 677 27.55 -31.42 -19.51
C GLY A 677 27.44 -30.26 -20.50
N ARG A 678 28.36 -30.18 -21.48
CA ARG A 678 28.33 -29.14 -22.52
C ARG A 678 27.48 -29.60 -23.68
N GLU A 679 26.66 -28.70 -24.21
CA GLU A 679 25.86 -29.00 -25.39
C GLU A 679 26.74 -29.25 -26.60
N ILE A 680 26.41 -30.29 -27.35
CA ILE A 680 27.06 -30.66 -28.61
C ILE A 680 26.04 -30.53 -29.74
N ASP A 681 26.51 -30.24 -30.95
CA ASP A 681 25.68 -30.03 -32.14
C ASP A 681 25.07 -31.34 -32.68
N ARG A 682 24.27 -31.98 -31.84
CA ARG A 682 23.49 -33.19 -32.11
C ARG A 682 22.14 -33.04 -31.43
N PHE A 683 21.07 -33.10 -32.22
CA PHE A 683 19.74 -32.99 -31.66
C PHE A 683 19.37 -34.20 -30.79
N LEU A 684 18.66 -33.95 -29.70
CA LEU A 684 18.09 -34.97 -28.83
C LEU A 684 17.13 -35.90 -29.58
N ILE A 685 16.36 -35.35 -30.53
CA ILE A 685 15.43 -36.14 -31.35
C ILE A 685 16.12 -37.29 -32.10
N ASN A 686 17.40 -37.14 -32.45
CA ASN A 686 18.18 -38.17 -33.16
C ASN A 686 18.57 -39.35 -32.26
N SER A 687 18.57 -39.17 -30.93
CA SER A 687 18.82 -40.26 -29.97
C SER A 687 17.60 -41.16 -29.74
N GLY A 688 16.40 -40.70 -30.13
CA GLY A 688 15.13 -41.42 -29.94
C GLY A 688 14.56 -41.40 -28.51
N GLU A 689 15.29 -40.90 -27.51
CA GLU A 689 14.83 -40.91 -26.11
C GLU A 689 13.90 -39.73 -25.78
N LYS A 690 14.22 -38.52 -26.28
CA LYS A 690 13.51 -37.27 -25.98
C LYS A 690 13.60 -36.32 -27.16
N ILE A 691 12.58 -35.48 -27.34
CA ILE A 691 12.58 -34.44 -28.40
C ILE A 691 13.38 -33.21 -27.96
N ALA A 692 13.33 -32.88 -26.67
CA ALA A 692 14.05 -31.75 -26.07
C ALA A 692 14.28 -32.01 -24.57
N GLN A 693 15.31 -31.41 -24.00
CA GLN A 693 15.66 -31.49 -22.59
C GLN A 693 15.12 -30.26 -21.85
N LEU A 694 14.23 -30.48 -20.89
CA LEU A 694 13.75 -29.40 -20.02
C LEU A 694 14.93 -28.86 -19.19
N GLN A 695 15.23 -27.58 -19.35
CA GLN A 695 16.32 -26.89 -18.64
C GLN A 695 15.83 -26.23 -17.36
N ASN A 696 14.68 -25.57 -17.42
CA ASN A 696 14.03 -24.97 -16.27
C ASN A 696 12.52 -25.02 -16.42
N PHE A 697 11.83 -25.05 -15.28
CA PHE A 697 10.39 -24.96 -15.20
C PHE A 697 10.01 -24.18 -13.95
N ASN A 698 9.16 -23.17 -14.11
CA ASN A 698 8.62 -22.40 -13.00
C ASN A 698 7.11 -22.30 -13.13
N VAL A 699 6.41 -22.40 -12.01
CA VAL A 699 4.97 -22.18 -11.91
C VAL A 699 4.72 -21.27 -10.73
N SER A 700 3.88 -20.26 -10.93
CA SER A 700 3.34 -19.49 -9.82
C SER A 700 1.84 -19.39 -9.94
N ALA A 701 1.16 -19.57 -8.81
CA ALA A 701 -0.28 -19.43 -8.72
C ALA A 701 -0.60 -18.56 -7.52
N SER A 702 -1.38 -17.50 -7.72
CA SER A 702 -1.84 -16.65 -6.63
C SER A 702 -3.35 -16.60 -6.59
N TYR A 703 -3.92 -16.68 -5.39
CA TYR A 703 -5.35 -16.54 -5.16
C TYR A 703 -5.62 -15.67 -3.94
N SER A 704 -6.67 -14.86 -3.99
CA SER A 704 -7.16 -14.13 -2.83
C SER A 704 -8.61 -14.50 -2.54
N PHE A 705 -8.83 -15.03 -1.34
CA PHE A 705 -10.14 -15.33 -0.81
C PHE A 705 -10.59 -14.18 0.09
N ARG A 706 -11.88 -13.84 0.02
CA ARG A 706 -12.56 -13.05 1.02
C ARG A 706 -13.91 -13.68 1.29
N GLY A 707 -14.26 -13.88 2.55
CA GLY A 707 -15.57 -14.41 2.93
C GLY A 707 -16.27 -13.56 3.98
N GLY A 708 -17.53 -13.91 4.25
CA GLY A 708 -18.45 -13.26 5.18
C GLY A 708 -19.84 -13.88 5.04
N LYS A 709 -20.90 -13.06 5.08
CA LYS A 709 -22.32 -13.48 4.99
C LYS A 709 -22.65 -14.47 3.85
N ASN A 710 -21.89 -14.47 2.74
CA ASN A 710 -22.13 -15.31 1.55
C ASN A 710 -21.10 -16.44 1.35
N GLY A 711 -20.28 -16.74 2.36
CA GLY A 711 -19.24 -17.78 2.26
C GLY A 711 -17.94 -17.30 1.59
N PRO A 712 -17.00 -18.22 1.25
CA PRO A 712 -15.74 -17.92 0.57
C PRO A 712 -15.99 -17.39 -0.86
N GLU A 713 -15.67 -16.12 -1.12
CA GLU A 713 -15.69 -15.55 -2.46
C GLU A 713 -14.28 -15.28 -2.99
N ALA A 714 -14.05 -15.70 -4.23
CA ALA A 714 -12.87 -15.34 -5.00
C ALA A 714 -12.93 -13.84 -5.37
N TYR A 715 -11.92 -13.06 -4.96
CA TYR A 715 -11.86 -11.65 -5.32
C TYR A 715 -10.52 -11.29 -5.97
N THR A 716 -10.58 -10.55 -7.07
CA THR A 716 -9.43 -9.86 -7.66
C THR A 716 -9.50 -8.40 -7.21
N PRO A 717 -8.45 -7.83 -6.59
CA PRO A 717 -8.44 -6.43 -6.19
C PRO A 717 -8.74 -5.52 -7.38
N ILE A 718 -9.90 -4.88 -7.35
CA ILE A 718 -10.32 -3.93 -8.36
C ILE A 718 -9.53 -2.65 -8.12
N TYR A 719 -8.55 -2.37 -8.98
CA TYR A 719 -8.06 -1.01 -9.16
C TYR A 719 -9.22 -0.21 -9.78
N ARG A 720 -10.04 0.42 -8.93
CA ARG A 720 -11.20 1.20 -9.38
C ARG A 720 -10.70 2.41 -10.15
N ARG A 721 -10.85 2.38 -11.48
CA ARG A 721 -10.76 3.56 -12.34
C ARG A 721 -12.06 3.91 -13.07
N THR A 722 -13.19 3.29 -12.72
CA THR A 722 -14.47 3.61 -13.33
C THR A 722 -15.57 3.63 -12.28
N TYR A 723 -16.10 4.83 -12.03
CA TYR A 723 -17.35 5.07 -11.33
C TYR A 723 -18.49 4.79 -12.31
N ASP A 724 -19.36 3.84 -11.99
CA ASP A 724 -20.59 3.58 -12.75
C ASP A 724 -21.76 4.33 -12.07
N PRO A 725 -22.25 5.43 -12.65
CA PRO A 725 -23.36 6.21 -12.11
C PRO A 725 -24.73 5.50 -12.21
N TYR A 726 -24.83 4.32 -12.83
CA TYR A 726 -26.09 3.60 -13.06
C TYR A 726 -26.35 2.44 -12.10
N ASP A 727 -25.43 2.13 -11.18
CA ASP A 727 -25.66 1.11 -10.13
C ASP A 727 -26.56 1.66 -9.01
N GLN A 728 -27.87 1.49 -9.18
CA GLN A 728 -28.91 1.91 -8.23
C GLN A 728 -29.13 0.92 -7.07
N SER A 729 -28.33 -0.16 -6.95
CA SER A 729 -28.46 -1.16 -5.87
C SER A 729 -28.26 -0.57 -4.46
N ARG A 730 -27.78 0.68 -4.35
CA ARG A 730 -27.62 1.42 -3.09
C ARG A 730 -28.84 2.21 -2.63
N PHE A 731 -29.93 2.26 -3.39
CA PHE A 731 -31.06 3.19 -3.11
C PHE A 731 -32.43 2.51 -2.88
N SER A 732 -32.49 1.23 -2.52
CA SER A 732 -33.77 0.64 -2.08
C SER A 732 -34.09 1.03 -0.63
N PRO A 733 -35.23 1.70 -0.33
CA PRO A 733 -35.51 2.29 0.99
C PRO A 733 -36.41 1.44 1.91
N ILE A 734 -36.51 0.13 1.73
CA ILE A 734 -37.36 -0.72 2.59
C ILE A 734 -36.63 -2.01 2.97
N ASP A 735 -36.26 -2.12 4.25
CA ASP A 735 -35.84 -3.36 4.89
C ASP A 735 -37.09 -4.14 5.32
N THR A 736 -37.33 -5.30 4.70
CA THR A 736 -38.48 -6.17 4.99
C THR A 736 -38.29 -7.06 6.23
N HIS A 737 -37.23 -6.89 7.01
CA HIS A 737 -36.92 -7.72 8.20
C HIS A 737 -36.94 -6.95 9.53
N PHE A 738 -37.61 -5.80 9.59
CA PHE A 738 -37.80 -5.09 10.84
C PHE A 738 -38.81 -5.86 11.73
N ASN A 739 -38.31 -6.48 12.82
CA ASN A 739 -38.99 -7.26 13.88
C ASN A 739 -39.03 -8.80 13.78
N GLU A 740 -38.12 -9.43 13.05
CA GLU A 740 -37.72 -10.81 13.38
C GLU A 740 -36.22 -10.75 13.70
N GLU A 741 -35.84 -10.86 14.99
CA GLU A 741 -34.43 -11.07 15.35
C GLU A 741 -34.13 -12.58 15.31
N PRO A 742 -33.61 -13.15 14.22
CA PRO A 742 -32.74 -14.30 14.36
C PRO A 742 -31.41 -13.80 14.93
N VAL A 743 -30.82 -14.60 15.82
CA VAL A 743 -29.44 -14.48 16.30
C VAL A 743 -28.57 -13.89 15.20
N ALA A 744 -27.94 -12.74 15.44
CA ALA A 744 -27.09 -12.06 14.46
C ALA A 744 -26.15 -13.10 13.83
N PRO A 745 -26.31 -13.45 12.53
CA PRO A 745 -25.46 -14.45 11.92
C PRO A 745 -24.02 -13.93 12.04
N LEU A 746 -23.12 -14.80 12.48
CA LEU A 746 -21.71 -14.47 12.71
C LEU A 746 -21.07 -14.05 11.38
N ASN A 747 -21.25 -12.79 10.98
CA ASN A 747 -20.64 -12.20 9.79
C ASN A 747 -19.21 -11.81 10.17
N SER A 748 -18.36 -12.82 10.30
CA SER A 748 -16.93 -12.64 10.44
C SER A 748 -16.33 -12.48 9.05
N PRO A 749 -16.09 -11.25 8.55
CA PRO A 749 -15.37 -11.09 7.31
C PRO A 749 -13.97 -11.64 7.52
N TRP A 750 -13.60 -12.57 6.65
CA TRP A 750 -12.27 -13.14 6.64
C TRP A 750 -11.64 -12.95 5.28
N SER A 751 -10.32 -12.88 5.23
CA SER A 751 -9.56 -12.83 3.98
C SER A 751 -8.24 -13.55 4.15
N PHE A 752 -7.77 -14.17 3.07
CA PHE A 752 -6.38 -14.64 2.99
C PHE A 752 -5.95 -14.71 1.53
N SER A 753 -4.65 -14.57 1.30
CA SER A 753 -4.05 -14.66 -0.03
C SER A 753 -3.08 -15.85 -0.06
N LEU A 754 -3.36 -16.83 -0.91
CA LEU A 754 -2.45 -17.95 -1.16
C LEU A 754 -1.53 -17.61 -2.34
N LYS A 755 -0.23 -17.83 -2.18
CA LYS A 755 0.79 -17.70 -3.21
C LYS A 755 1.60 -18.98 -3.25
N PHE A 756 1.41 -19.76 -4.28
CA PHE A 756 2.20 -20.94 -4.58
C PHE A 756 3.30 -20.60 -5.58
N SER A 757 4.51 -21.08 -5.34
CA SER A 757 5.63 -21.00 -6.26
C SER A 757 6.34 -22.34 -6.32
N TYR A 758 6.53 -22.84 -7.54
CA TYR A 758 7.34 -24.01 -7.85
C TYR A 758 8.44 -23.61 -8.81
N ARG A 759 9.68 -24.04 -8.52
CA ARG A 759 10.83 -23.89 -9.41
C ARG A 759 11.55 -25.22 -9.49
N TRP A 760 11.89 -25.60 -10.71
CA TRP A 760 12.70 -26.77 -11.02
C TRP A 760 13.77 -26.35 -12.02
N GLN A 761 15.01 -26.78 -11.79
CA GLN A 761 16.15 -26.46 -12.64
C GLN A 761 16.99 -27.73 -12.86
N TYR A 762 17.24 -28.04 -14.12
CA TYR A 762 18.09 -29.14 -14.53
C TYR A 762 19.53 -28.93 -14.05
N ARG A 763 20.19 -30.02 -13.67
CA ARG A 763 21.63 -30.07 -13.39
C ARG A 763 22.20 -31.31 -14.05
N PHE A 764 23.26 -31.13 -14.83
CA PHE A 764 23.95 -32.25 -15.44
C PHE A 764 24.56 -33.15 -14.35
N ASP A 765 24.38 -34.46 -14.49
CA ASP A 765 24.88 -35.52 -13.60
C ASP A 765 24.55 -35.33 -12.10
N GLN A 766 23.50 -34.57 -11.79
CA GLN A 766 23.09 -34.28 -10.42
C GLN A 766 21.58 -34.26 -10.29
N SER A 767 21.10 -34.38 -9.07
CA SER A 767 19.67 -34.15 -8.80
C SER A 767 19.32 -32.69 -9.14
N PRO A 768 18.21 -32.46 -9.86
CA PRO A 768 17.78 -31.11 -10.21
C PRO A 768 17.45 -30.31 -8.95
N THR A 769 17.72 -29.01 -8.96
CA THR A 769 17.35 -28.11 -7.88
C THR A 769 15.85 -27.87 -7.93
N ARG A 770 15.17 -28.00 -6.77
CA ARG A 770 13.72 -27.84 -6.66
C ARG A 770 13.38 -26.97 -5.47
N SER A 771 12.37 -26.12 -5.61
CA SER A 771 11.74 -25.39 -4.51
C SER A 771 10.23 -25.38 -4.74
N ALA A 772 9.45 -25.61 -3.69
CA ALA A 772 8.01 -25.63 -3.75
C ALA A 772 7.48 -24.97 -2.47
N VAL A 773 7.03 -23.72 -2.56
CA VAL A 773 6.62 -22.93 -1.39
C VAL A 773 5.21 -22.43 -1.58
N LEU A 774 4.35 -22.65 -0.57
CA LEU A 774 3.03 -22.04 -0.46
C LEU A 774 3.03 -21.06 0.71
N ASN A 775 2.82 -19.78 0.42
CA ASN A 775 2.63 -18.74 1.43
C ASN A 775 1.16 -18.35 1.50
N ALA A 776 0.62 -18.28 2.70
CA ALA A 776 -0.67 -17.73 3.02
C ALA A 776 -0.49 -16.40 3.76
N ASP A 777 -0.66 -15.30 3.02
CA ASP A 777 -0.47 -13.95 3.50
C ASP A 777 -1.79 -13.29 3.88
N ASN A 778 -1.74 -12.26 4.72
CA ASN A 778 -2.88 -11.43 5.11
C ASN A 778 -4.09 -12.24 5.61
N ILE A 779 -3.83 -13.36 6.28
CA ILE A 779 -4.89 -14.14 6.91
C ILE A 779 -5.47 -13.28 8.02
N SER A 780 -6.69 -12.79 7.83
CA SER A 780 -7.39 -11.95 8.79
C SER A 780 -8.77 -12.52 9.05
N PHE A 781 -9.08 -12.84 10.30
CA PHE A 781 -10.39 -13.34 10.74
C PHE A 781 -10.95 -12.44 11.84
N LYS A 782 -12.24 -12.09 11.78
CA LYS A 782 -12.92 -11.44 12.92
C LYS A 782 -13.54 -12.49 13.84
N LEU A 783 -12.82 -13.01 14.83
CA LEU A 783 -13.34 -14.08 15.72
C LEU A 783 -14.73 -13.72 16.31
N THR A 784 -14.94 -12.44 16.61
CA THR A 784 -16.24 -11.82 16.95
C THR A 784 -16.25 -10.37 16.43
N PRO A 785 -17.35 -9.60 16.50
CA PRO A 785 -17.37 -8.20 16.02
C PRO A 785 -16.25 -7.31 16.61
N LYS A 786 -15.80 -7.64 17.83
CA LYS A 786 -14.78 -6.90 18.58
C LYS A 786 -13.39 -7.55 18.53
N TRP A 787 -13.25 -8.79 18.09
CA TRP A 787 -11.96 -9.50 18.04
C TRP A 787 -11.51 -9.71 16.60
N ARG A 788 -10.26 -9.38 16.32
CA ARG A 788 -9.61 -9.59 15.01
C ARG A 788 -8.30 -10.32 15.20
N PHE A 789 -8.12 -11.40 14.47
CA PHE A 789 -6.90 -12.18 14.42
C PHE A 789 -6.26 -12.03 13.04
N ASN A 790 -4.95 -11.77 13.01
CA ASN A 790 -4.17 -11.61 11.80
C ASN A 790 -2.98 -12.57 11.84
N THR A 791 -2.64 -13.21 10.72
CA THR A 791 -1.44 -14.04 10.63
C THR A 791 -0.91 -14.13 9.20
N ARG A 792 0.35 -14.56 9.09
CA ARG A 792 1.00 -15.02 7.87
C ARG A 792 1.71 -16.33 8.19
N ILE A 793 1.51 -17.33 7.35
CA ILE A 793 2.13 -18.65 7.46
C ILE A 793 2.55 -19.12 6.08
N GLY A 794 3.55 -19.97 6.00
CA GLY A 794 3.89 -20.65 4.74
C GLY A 794 4.50 -22.00 5.00
N TYR A 795 4.60 -22.79 3.94
CA TYR A 795 5.13 -24.16 3.99
C TYR A 795 6.01 -24.42 2.76
N ASP A 796 7.22 -24.93 3.01
CA ASP A 796 8.12 -25.43 1.97
C ASP A 796 7.93 -26.96 1.86
N PHE A 797 7.36 -27.40 0.73
CA PHE A 797 7.10 -28.81 0.46
C PHE A 797 8.35 -29.63 0.12
N ILE A 798 9.49 -28.97 -0.17
CA ILE A 798 10.76 -29.66 -0.43
C ILE A 798 11.55 -29.84 0.87
N GLN A 799 11.58 -28.81 1.73
CA GLN A 799 12.25 -28.89 3.03
C GLN A 799 11.39 -29.50 4.14
N GLU A 800 10.09 -29.67 3.90
CA GLU A 800 9.10 -30.16 4.86
C GLU A 800 9.03 -29.32 6.14
N LYS A 801 9.15 -27.98 5.98
CA LYS A 801 9.19 -27.02 7.09
C LYS A 801 8.23 -25.87 6.89
N LEU A 802 7.71 -25.34 8.00
CA LEU A 802 6.97 -24.08 8.02
C LEU A 802 7.94 -22.90 7.84
N THR A 803 7.52 -21.90 7.08
CA THR A 803 8.23 -20.62 6.99
C THR A 803 7.96 -19.78 8.25
N PRO A 804 8.80 -18.77 8.56
CA PRO A 804 8.57 -17.90 9.71
C PRO A 804 7.16 -17.31 9.69
N SER A 805 6.52 -17.32 10.85
CA SER A 805 5.10 -16.98 11.00
C SER A 805 4.91 -15.86 12.02
N GLN A 806 3.91 -15.03 11.83
CA GLN A 806 3.58 -13.96 12.77
C GLN A 806 2.09 -14.05 13.10
N PHE A 807 1.74 -13.83 14.37
CA PHE A 807 0.36 -13.81 14.82
C PHE A 807 0.05 -12.49 15.51
N GLY A 808 -1.10 -11.93 15.20
CA GLY A 808 -1.61 -10.70 15.77
C GLY A 808 -3.04 -10.90 16.23
N LEU A 809 -3.38 -10.38 17.39
CA LEU A 809 -4.72 -10.42 17.96
C LEU A 809 -5.07 -9.03 18.46
N THR A 810 -6.16 -8.47 17.96
CA THR A 810 -6.67 -7.16 18.35
C THR A 810 -8.08 -7.31 18.93
N ARG A 811 -8.35 -6.66 20.06
CA ARG A 811 -9.67 -6.57 20.67
C ARG A 811 -10.09 -5.12 20.83
N ASN A 812 -11.22 -4.77 20.25
CA ASN A 812 -11.92 -3.53 20.55
C ASN A 812 -12.71 -3.70 21.86
N LEU A 813 -12.35 -2.92 22.85
CA LEU A 813 -12.98 -2.80 24.17
C LEU A 813 -13.81 -1.50 24.23
N GLU A 814 -14.38 -1.08 23.10
CA GLU A 814 -15.14 0.16 22.86
C GLU A 814 -14.29 1.42 23.01
N CYS A 815 -13.92 1.76 24.24
CA CYS A 815 -13.07 2.89 24.59
C CYS A 815 -11.58 2.61 24.46
N TRP A 816 -11.21 1.33 24.47
CA TRP A 816 -9.84 0.88 24.39
C TRP A 816 -9.68 -0.09 23.22
N ASP A 817 -8.50 -0.12 22.63
CA ASP A 817 -8.07 -1.16 21.72
C ASP A 817 -6.87 -1.87 22.35
N LEU A 818 -6.98 -3.19 22.46
CA LEU A 818 -5.93 -4.07 22.93
C LEU A 818 -5.31 -4.76 21.73
N THR A 819 -4.00 -4.70 21.60
CA THR A 819 -3.24 -5.39 20.54
C THR A 819 -2.19 -6.29 21.18
N PHE A 820 -2.19 -7.54 20.74
CA PHE A 820 -1.20 -8.55 21.08
C PHE A 820 -0.55 -9.04 19.79
N GLN A 821 0.78 -9.03 19.71
CA GLN A 821 1.53 -9.53 18.56
C GLN A 821 2.58 -10.50 19.05
N ILE A 822 2.68 -11.66 18.41
CA ILE A 822 3.53 -12.75 18.86
C ILE A 822 4.18 -13.42 17.66
N ASN A 823 5.47 -13.69 17.81
CA ASN A 823 6.17 -14.69 17.01
C ASN A 823 6.74 -15.75 17.98
N PRO A 824 6.12 -16.93 18.08
CA PRO A 824 6.51 -17.94 19.06
C PRO A 824 7.58 -18.92 18.56
N PHE A 825 7.96 -18.87 17.27
CA PHE A 825 8.84 -19.85 16.65
C PHE A 825 9.95 -19.19 15.83
N GLY A 826 11.05 -19.91 15.60
CA GLY A 826 12.22 -19.42 14.88
C GLY A 826 13.17 -18.61 15.77
N GLU A 827 14.11 -17.90 15.14
CA GLU A 827 15.19 -17.17 15.82
C GLU A 827 14.73 -15.84 16.42
N ASN A 828 13.65 -15.23 15.90
CA ASN A 828 13.15 -13.91 16.33
C ASN A 828 11.86 -14.05 17.14
N GLN A 829 11.98 -14.56 18.38
CA GLN A 829 10.83 -14.73 19.28
C GLN A 829 10.51 -13.46 20.06
N TYR A 830 9.27 -12.98 19.96
CA TYR A 830 8.83 -11.78 20.67
C TYR A 830 7.33 -11.80 21.00
N TYR A 831 6.97 -10.99 21.98
CA TYR A 831 5.62 -10.82 22.50
C TYR A 831 5.40 -9.33 22.77
N PHE A 832 4.50 -8.71 22.01
CA PHE A 832 4.12 -7.31 22.19
C PHE A 832 2.71 -7.20 22.72
N PHE A 833 2.56 -6.37 23.73
CA PHE A 833 1.29 -6.01 24.33
C PHE A 833 1.11 -4.50 24.31
N LYS A 834 0.03 -4.04 23.69
CA LYS A 834 -0.30 -2.63 23.57
C LYS A 834 -1.75 -2.41 23.96
N LEU A 835 -1.99 -1.37 24.76
CA LEU A 835 -3.32 -0.93 25.15
C LEU A 835 -3.47 0.57 24.83
N THR A 836 -4.37 0.90 23.91
CA THR A 836 -4.58 2.28 23.41
C THR A 836 -6.00 2.75 23.66
N LEU A 837 -6.18 4.01 24.05
CA LEU A 837 -7.51 4.65 24.06
C LEU A 837 -7.95 4.93 22.62
N ASN A 838 -9.21 4.59 22.30
CA ASN A 838 -9.82 4.80 20.98
C ASN A 838 -10.18 6.28 20.74
N SER A 839 -10.32 7.09 21.82
CA SER A 839 -10.62 8.52 21.72
C SER A 839 -9.34 9.38 21.75
N ALA A 840 -9.05 10.04 20.61
CA ALA A 840 -7.95 11.00 20.49
C ALA A 840 -8.05 12.17 21.48
N GLN A 841 -9.27 12.51 21.92
CA GLN A 841 -9.55 13.59 22.85
C GLN A 841 -8.94 13.35 24.24
N VAL A 842 -9.00 12.13 24.77
CA VAL A 842 -8.49 11.82 26.11
C VAL A 842 -6.97 11.63 26.12
N GLN A 843 -6.40 11.06 25.05
CA GLN A 843 -4.95 11.10 24.84
C GLN A 843 -4.43 12.54 24.93
N SER A 844 -5.15 13.51 24.34
CA SER A 844 -4.78 14.92 24.41
C SER A 844 -4.89 15.54 25.82
N LEU A 845 -5.70 14.98 26.72
CA LEU A 845 -5.86 15.48 28.08
C LEU A 845 -4.65 15.16 28.96
N PHE A 846 -4.12 13.93 28.84
CA PHE A 846 -2.86 13.54 29.49
C PHE A 846 -1.68 14.38 29.00
N GLN A 847 -1.76 14.88 27.77
CA GLN A 847 -0.68 15.63 27.11
C GLN A 847 -0.69 17.13 27.47
N LYS A 848 -1.80 17.69 27.96
CA LYS A 848 -1.96 19.12 28.31
C LYS A 848 -1.56 19.49 29.75
N LEU A 849 -0.83 18.62 30.46
CA LEU A 849 -0.34 18.89 31.82
C LEU A 849 0.50 20.19 31.86
N PRO A 850 0.30 21.06 32.89
CA PRO A 850 0.77 22.45 32.88
C PRO A 850 2.30 22.64 32.83
N ILE A 851 3.08 21.59 33.06
CA ILE A 851 4.56 21.65 33.04
C ILE A 851 5.11 21.68 31.60
N LEU A 852 4.35 21.23 30.59
CA LEU A 852 4.84 21.08 29.21
C LEU A 852 4.30 22.17 28.24
N LYS A 853 3.44 23.07 28.72
CA LYS A 853 2.72 24.07 27.91
C LYS A 853 3.56 25.27 27.44
N ASN A 854 4.79 25.43 27.95
CA ASN A 854 5.64 26.55 27.59
C ASN A 854 6.26 26.45 26.19
N LEU A 855 6.18 25.28 25.54
CA LEU A 855 6.72 25.07 24.18
C LEU A 855 5.70 25.35 23.06
N GLU A 856 4.39 25.33 23.33
CA GLU A 856 3.35 25.63 22.31
C GLU A 856 3.10 27.14 22.13
N ARG A 857 3.49 27.98 23.11
CA ARG A 857 3.22 29.42 23.07
C ARG A 857 4.14 30.22 22.15
N SER A 858 5.25 29.63 21.68
CA SER A 858 6.24 30.35 20.86
C SER A 858 6.04 30.22 19.35
N SER A 859 4.97 29.56 18.86
CA SER A 859 4.80 29.26 17.43
C SER A 859 3.52 29.79 16.77
N SER A 860 2.71 30.64 17.42
CA SER A 860 1.59 31.32 16.76
C SER A 860 1.72 32.86 16.81
N PRO A 861 1.79 33.55 15.65
CA PRO A 861 1.69 35.02 15.59
C PRO A 861 0.24 35.54 15.57
N THR A 862 -0.77 34.68 15.63
CA THR A 862 -2.16 35.10 15.40
C THR A 862 -2.97 35.06 16.69
N GLY A 863 -2.77 36.11 17.50
CA GLY A 863 -3.82 36.58 18.39
C GLY A 863 -5.09 36.83 17.58
N ARG A 864 -6.20 36.24 18.01
CA ARG A 864 -7.52 36.31 17.36
C ARG A 864 -7.93 37.77 17.13
N GLY A 865 -7.84 38.23 15.89
CA GLY A 865 -8.53 39.42 15.41
C GLY A 865 -9.94 39.06 14.97
N TYR A 866 -10.94 39.57 15.68
CA TYR A 866 -12.32 39.64 15.21
C TYR A 866 -12.35 40.43 13.90
N ASN A 867 -12.82 39.83 12.81
CA ASN A 867 -13.35 40.59 11.68
C ASN A 867 -14.66 39.95 11.21
N ARG A 868 -15.74 40.71 11.44
CA ARG A 868 -17.01 40.58 10.72
C ARG A 868 -16.79 41.12 9.32
N TYR A 869 -17.05 40.30 8.29
CA TYR A 869 -17.81 40.62 7.08
C TYR A 869 -18.28 39.33 6.44
#